data_AF-A0A413IB57-F1
#
_entry.id   AF-A0A413IB57-F1
#
_cell.length_a   1.000
_cell.length_b   1.000
_cell.length_c   1.000
_cell.angle_alpha   90.00
_cell.angle_beta   90.00
_cell.angle_gamma   90.00
#
_symmetry.space_group_name_H-M   'P 1'
#
loop_
_entity.id
_entity.type
_entity.pdbx_description
1 polymer ?
#
loop_
_entity_poly.entity_id
_entity_poly.type
_entity_poly.pdbx_seq_one_letter_code
_entity_poly.pdbx_strand_id
1 'polypeptide(L)'
;MNEKKSFYVIGMSCAGCAANIQQALSERKGVIEARVNFAASDVIVEYNPTLVSDKDLQKTVQEAGYDLLLENETEPEQAEILQREAYDKLRRKTIGALLLSLPVFVIGMFFMHMPYGNWIMLGFTLPVLLVFGRDFFINAWRQLKHGHANMDTLVAVSTGVAFLFSLFNTLWPTYWTDRGLEAHIYYEAAAVIIALILLGRLLESRAKSNTSTAIRKLIGLQPKEVIRILEDGTEQVIPIKAVQPGDILLVKPGDKIPVDGSVTEGVSFVDESMITGEPVPVEKVTGTHVYTGTINQKGSFKFMAEKVGSETILAQIIKMVQEAQGSKAPVQQLVDRIAAIFVPAVIGIAALTFIGWMIAGGELAFTHALLTSVTVLVIACPCALGLATPTAIMVGIGKGAENNILIRDAQSLEQLCKVQAVVLDKTGTITEGKPVVTDIFWNPGIDLRHSMEVLLFMESRSEHPLADAVVLHLTEEGIKTNLKGEFNSLTGQGIQGVINGESYFVGNRRLLEMNGISRESEQAEQADACSLEGKTVVYFADSKQVLALIVIADRMKPGAVKAIERLQAEGIEVYMLTGDNRITARAVADSIGLKHFKAEVMPSDKADFVKELQQQGKIVAMAGDGINDSQALAQADVSIAMGKGSDIAIDVAKITLITSDLNAIPKAWALSKQTVAAIRQNLFWAFIYNLIGIPLAAGILYPCCGFLLNPMIAAAAMAFSSVSVVTNSLRIKAKKI
;
A
#
# COMPACT_ATOMS: atom_id res chain seq x y z
N MET A 1 22.88 10.66 -13.59
CA MET A 1 21.70 9.85 -13.93
C MET A 1 21.49 8.93 -12.75
N ASN A 2 20.37 9.01 -12.07
CA ASN A 2 20.13 8.23 -10.85
C ASN A 2 19.48 6.91 -11.25
N GLU A 3 19.86 5.85 -10.55
CA GLU A 3 19.31 4.52 -10.74
C GLU A 3 18.60 4.09 -9.45
N LYS A 4 17.39 3.55 -9.58
CA LYS A 4 16.60 3.04 -8.45
C LYS A 4 16.44 1.54 -8.60
N LYS A 5 17.06 0.77 -7.70
CA LYS A 5 16.99 -0.70 -7.68
C LYS A 5 16.50 -1.24 -6.34
N SER A 6 15.90 -2.43 -6.36
CA SER A 6 15.52 -3.18 -5.17
C SER A 6 16.44 -4.39 -5.02
N PHE A 7 16.93 -4.63 -3.81
CA PHE A 7 17.82 -5.74 -3.48
C PHE A 7 17.26 -6.55 -2.31
N TYR A 8 17.30 -7.87 -2.41
CA TYR A 8 16.88 -8.74 -1.30
C TYR A 8 17.98 -8.81 -0.23
N VAL A 9 17.60 -8.78 1.05
CA VAL A 9 18.54 -8.75 2.18
C VAL A 9 18.32 -9.93 3.13
N ILE A 10 19.38 -10.69 3.37
CA ILE A 10 19.41 -11.84 4.26
C ILE A 10 19.80 -11.40 5.68
N GLY A 11 19.13 -11.98 6.68
CA GLY A 11 19.43 -11.78 8.11
C GLY A 11 18.67 -10.62 8.78
N MET A 12 17.81 -9.92 8.04
CA MET A 12 16.95 -8.87 8.59
C MET A 12 15.84 -9.50 9.45
N SER A 13 15.95 -9.39 10.77
CA SER A 13 15.06 -10.09 11.73
C SER A 13 14.19 -9.18 12.59
N CYS A 14 14.44 -7.87 12.61
CA CYS A 14 13.62 -6.90 13.32
C CYS A 14 13.63 -5.52 12.65
N ALA A 15 12.71 -4.64 13.06
CA ALA A 15 12.68 -3.24 12.62
C ALA A 15 13.99 -2.47 12.90
N GLY A 16 14.69 -2.82 13.98
CA GLY A 16 16.02 -2.26 14.28
C GLY A 16 17.10 -2.68 13.26
N CYS A 17 17.05 -3.92 12.75
CA CYS A 17 17.94 -4.34 11.66
C CYS A 17 17.69 -3.50 10.41
N ALA A 18 16.42 -3.30 10.06
CA ALA A 18 16.03 -2.49 8.91
C ALA A 18 16.52 -1.03 9.03
N ALA A 19 16.38 -0.42 10.20
CA ALA A 19 16.90 0.92 10.46
C ALA A 19 18.42 1.02 10.28
N ASN A 20 19.17 0.03 10.79
CA ASN A 20 20.63 0.01 10.66
C ASN A 20 21.10 -0.16 9.22
N ILE A 21 20.47 -1.06 8.45
CA ILE A 21 20.78 -1.23 7.02
C ILE A 21 20.48 0.06 6.26
N GLN A 22 19.32 0.68 6.53
CA GLN A 22 18.91 1.93 5.90
C GLN A 22 19.93 3.05 6.17
N GLN A 23 20.37 3.19 7.42
CA GLN A 23 21.34 4.19 7.82
C GLN A 23 22.72 3.92 7.18
N ALA A 24 23.23 2.69 7.25
CA ALA A 24 24.51 2.32 6.66
C ALA A 24 24.56 2.61 5.15
N LEU A 25 23.47 2.34 4.43
CA LEU A 25 23.36 2.65 3.00
C LEU A 25 23.22 4.15 2.75
N SER A 26 22.47 4.86 3.58
CA SER A 26 22.24 6.31 3.42
C SER A 26 23.49 7.15 3.72
N GLU A 27 24.40 6.66 4.58
CA GLU A 27 25.68 7.29 4.88
C GLU A 27 26.73 7.09 3.76
N ARG A 28 26.47 6.18 2.81
CA ARG A 28 27.38 5.87 1.71
C ARG A 28 27.33 6.98 0.66
N LYS A 29 28.50 7.55 0.34
CA LYS A 29 28.62 8.52 -0.76
C LYS A 29 28.17 7.90 -2.08
N GLY A 30 27.29 8.60 -2.78
CA GLY A 30 26.70 8.13 -4.05
C GLY A 30 25.29 7.56 -3.91
N VAL A 31 24.85 7.23 -2.69
CA VAL A 31 23.45 6.91 -2.38
C VAL A 31 22.68 8.21 -2.11
N ILE A 32 21.53 8.36 -2.77
CA ILE A 32 20.64 9.51 -2.65
C ILE A 32 19.54 9.19 -1.63
N GLU A 33 18.96 8.00 -1.76
CA GLU A 33 17.94 7.52 -0.86
C GLU A 33 18.05 6.00 -0.67
N ALA A 34 17.87 5.53 0.56
CA ALA A 34 17.69 4.10 0.86
C ALA A 34 16.42 3.91 1.68
N ARG A 35 15.58 2.96 1.27
CA ARG A 35 14.33 2.58 1.96
C ARG A 35 14.32 1.07 2.16
N VAL A 36 14.22 0.63 3.41
CA VAL A 36 14.22 -0.80 3.72
C VAL A 36 12.79 -1.27 3.95
N ASN A 37 12.35 -2.27 3.19
CA ASN A 37 11.10 -2.97 3.43
C ASN A 37 11.34 -4.18 4.32
N PHE A 38 11.15 -3.98 5.62
CA PHE A 38 11.24 -5.08 6.58
C PHE A 38 10.27 -6.22 6.25
N ALA A 39 9.10 -5.94 5.67
CA ALA A 39 8.09 -6.95 5.35
C ALA A 39 8.57 -7.94 4.29
N ALA A 40 9.12 -7.39 3.20
CA ALA A 40 9.59 -8.13 2.05
C ALA A 40 11.03 -8.63 2.21
N SER A 41 11.74 -8.20 3.26
CA SER A 41 13.18 -8.43 3.43
C SER A 41 13.99 -7.87 2.26
N ASP A 42 13.58 -6.73 1.70
CA ASP A 42 14.29 -6.06 0.62
C ASP A 42 14.67 -4.62 0.99
N VAL A 43 15.55 -4.03 0.19
CA VAL A 43 15.97 -2.64 0.28
C VAL A 43 15.94 -2.00 -1.09
N ILE A 44 15.23 -0.88 -1.18
CA ILE A 44 15.17 -0.04 -2.37
C ILE A 44 16.20 1.07 -2.20
N VAL A 45 17.13 1.17 -3.14
CA VAL A 45 18.22 2.15 -3.13
C VAL A 45 18.15 2.98 -4.39
N GLU A 46 18.08 4.31 -4.24
CA GLU A 46 18.34 5.28 -5.29
C GLU A 46 19.79 5.76 -5.16
N TYR A 47 20.61 5.53 -6.19
CA TYR A 47 22.03 5.84 -6.17
C TYR A 47 22.52 6.30 -7.54
N ASN A 48 23.69 6.94 -7.55
CA ASN A 48 24.39 7.30 -8.77
C ASN A 48 25.37 6.18 -9.15
N PRO A 49 25.14 5.43 -10.25
CA PRO A 49 25.97 4.30 -10.65
C PRO A 49 27.40 4.70 -11.06
N THR A 50 27.68 5.99 -11.26
CA THR A 50 29.04 6.48 -11.49
C THR A 50 29.86 6.65 -10.21
N LEU A 51 29.21 6.71 -9.04
CA LEU A 51 29.86 6.91 -7.73
C LEU A 51 29.88 5.65 -6.86
N VAL A 52 28.91 4.75 -7.02
CA VAL A 52 28.77 3.53 -6.21
C VAL A 52 28.24 2.39 -7.08
N SER A 53 28.82 1.20 -6.94
CA SER A 53 28.38 -0.01 -7.64
C SER A 53 27.51 -0.91 -6.76
N ASP A 54 26.75 -1.82 -7.37
CA ASP A 54 25.90 -2.79 -6.65
C ASP A 54 26.73 -3.66 -5.68
N LYS A 55 28.00 -3.96 -6.02
CA LYS A 55 28.94 -4.66 -5.13
C LYS A 55 29.37 -3.82 -3.92
N ASP A 56 29.49 -2.51 -4.09
CA ASP A 56 29.78 -1.61 -2.96
C ASP A 56 28.60 -1.51 -2.00
N LEU A 57 27.37 -1.52 -2.54
CA LEU A 57 26.14 -1.60 -1.74
C LEU A 57 26.11 -2.92 -0.96
N GLN A 58 26.37 -4.05 -1.62
CA GLN A 58 26.46 -5.36 -0.98
C GLN A 58 27.48 -5.38 0.16
N LYS A 59 28.70 -4.87 -0.10
CA LYS A 59 29.76 -4.79 0.90
C LYS A 59 29.36 -3.91 2.09
N THR A 60 28.69 -2.79 1.85
CA THR A 60 28.19 -1.90 2.91
C THR A 60 27.19 -2.62 3.82
N VAL A 61 26.29 -3.41 3.24
CA VAL A 61 25.32 -4.22 4.00
C VAL A 61 26.00 -5.38 4.75
N GLN A 62 27.04 -5.98 4.18
CA GLN A 62 27.88 -6.98 4.83
C GLN A 62 28.67 -6.43 6.01
N GLU A 63 29.19 -5.22 5.90
CA GLU A 63 29.86 -4.50 7.01
C GLU A 63 28.88 -4.17 8.14
N ALA A 64 27.62 -3.86 7.81
CA ALA A 64 26.53 -3.74 8.78
C ALA A 64 26.11 -5.10 9.40
N GLY A 65 26.60 -6.21 8.84
CA GLY A 65 26.43 -7.55 9.39
C GLY A 65 25.27 -8.37 8.81
N TYR A 66 24.78 -7.97 7.64
CA TYR A 66 23.70 -8.62 6.87
C TYR A 66 24.24 -9.08 5.51
N ASP A 67 23.42 -9.64 4.63
CA ASP A 67 23.86 -9.96 3.27
C ASP A 67 22.86 -9.42 2.25
N LEU A 68 23.32 -9.01 1.07
CA LEU A 68 22.49 -8.42 0.03
C LEU A 68 22.65 -9.23 -1.25
N LEU A 69 21.55 -9.75 -1.79
CA LEU A 69 21.54 -10.52 -3.03
C LEU A 69 21.44 -9.59 -4.24
N LEU A 70 22.26 -9.88 -5.24
CA LEU A 70 22.29 -9.14 -6.49
C LEU A 70 21.24 -9.71 -7.48
N GLU A 71 20.80 -8.89 -8.41
CA GLU A 71 19.63 -9.13 -9.27
C GLU A 71 19.71 -10.41 -10.14
N ASN A 72 20.93 -10.89 -10.41
CA ASN A 72 21.18 -12.16 -11.11
C ASN A 72 20.81 -13.40 -10.27
N GLU A 73 20.53 -13.24 -8.97
CA GLU A 73 20.19 -14.29 -8.00
C GLU A 73 18.78 -14.13 -7.42
N THR A 74 18.03 -13.08 -7.80
CA THR A 74 16.67 -12.84 -7.28
C THR A 74 15.61 -13.53 -8.13
N GLU A 75 15.43 -14.84 -7.92
CA GLU A 75 14.13 -15.44 -8.24
C GLU A 75 13.17 -15.22 -7.07
N PRO A 76 11.91 -14.80 -7.31
CA PRO A 76 10.91 -14.70 -6.24
C PRO A 76 10.70 -16.05 -5.52
N GLU A 77 10.91 -17.17 -6.21
CA GLU A 77 10.98 -18.52 -5.61
C GLU A 77 12.19 -18.68 -4.67
N GLN A 78 13.38 -18.18 -5.03
CA GLN A 78 14.57 -18.24 -4.17
C GLN A 78 14.41 -17.38 -2.91
N ALA A 79 13.82 -16.19 -3.03
CA ALA A 79 13.50 -15.36 -1.87
C ALA A 79 12.52 -16.08 -0.91
N GLU A 80 11.51 -16.77 -1.43
CA GLU A 80 10.55 -17.52 -0.63
C GLU A 80 11.17 -18.77 0.04
N ILE A 81 12.04 -19.49 -0.67
CA ILE A 81 12.82 -20.61 -0.12
C ILE A 81 13.70 -20.11 1.03
N LEU A 82 14.43 -19.01 0.84
CA LEU A 82 15.29 -18.40 1.87
C LEU A 82 14.50 -17.95 3.11
N GLN A 83 13.31 -17.36 2.92
CA GLN A 83 12.42 -17.01 4.05
C GLN A 83 11.99 -18.26 4.83
N ARG A 84 11.67 -19.35 4.14
CA ARG A 84 11.25 -20.60 4.75
C ARG A 84 12.39 -21.26 5.52
N GLU A 85 13.60 -21.27 4.96
CA GLU A 85 14.80 -21.76 5.64
C GLU A 85 15.12 -20.95 6.89
N ALA A 86 15.01 -19.62 6.82
CA ALA A 86 15.21 -18.75 7.97
C ALA A 86 14.18 -19.04 9.09
N TYR A 87 12.90 -19.24 8.73
CA TYR A 87 11.84 -19.63 9.66
C TYR A 87 12.13 -21.00 10.30
N ASP A 88 12.54 -21.99 9.52
CA ASP A 88 12.86 -23.32 10.02
C ASP A 88 14.09 -23.32 10.93
N LYS A 89 15.10 -22.50 10.63
CA LYS A 89 16.26 -22.29 11.49
C LYS A 89 15.85 -21.67 12.83
N LEU A 90 15.01 -20.63 12.81
CA LEU A 90 14.47 -20.00 14.02
C LEU A 90 13.62 -20.98 14.83
N ARG A 91 12.78 -21.79 14.17
CA ARG A 91 11.97 -22.84 14.79
C ARG A 91 12.83 -23.88 15.48
N ARG A 92 13.86 -24.41 14.80
CA ARG A 92 14.80 -25.38 15.39
C ARG A 92 15.54 -24.78 16.58
N LYS A 93 16.00 -23.53 16.48
CA LYS A 93 16.65 -22.82 17.60
C LYS A 93 15.72 -22.66 18.80
N THR A 94 14.47 -22.27 18.55
CA THR A 94 13.45 -22.07 19.60
C THR A 94 13.10 -23.37 20.30
N ILE A 95 12.86 -24.45 19.54
CA ILE A 95 12.57 -25.78 20.09
C ILE A 95 13.76 -26.28 20.90
N GLY A 96 14.99 -26.15 20.38
CA GLY A 96 16.20 -26.52 21.09
C GLY A 96 16.39 -25.74 22.40
N ALA A 97 16.20 -24.41 22.37
CA ALA A 97 16.26 -23.58 23.56
C ALA A 97 15.19 -23.96 24.60
N LEU A 98 13.95 -24.18 24.18
CA LEU A 98 12.86 -24.61 25.06
C LEU A 98 13.16 -25.96 25.70
N LEU A 99 13.58 -26.95 24.91
CA LEU A 99 13.90 -28.30 25.40
C LEU A 99 15.03 -28.30 26.43
N LEU A 100 16.08 -27.49 26.22
CA LEU A 100 17.19 -27.40 27.19
C LEU A 100 16.87 -26.50 28.39
N SER A 101 16.03 -25.48 28.21
CA SER A 101 15.60 -24.60 29.32
C SER A 101 14.61 -25.28 30.27
N LEU A 102 13.84 -26.27 29.80
CA LEU A 102 12.81 -26.95 30.59
C LEU A 102 13.41 -27.72 31.79
N PRO A 103 14.46 -28.55 31.66
CA PRO A 103 15.14 -29.15 32.80
C PRO A 103 15.69 -28.11 33.78
N VAL A 104 16.29 -27.02 33.27
CA VAL A 104 16.84 -25.94 34.12
C VAL A 104 15.73 -25.29 34.93
N PHE A 105 14.59 -25.01 34.31
CA PHE A 105 13.40 -24.47 34.98
C PHE A 105 12.87 -25.42 36.06
N VAL A 106 12.74 -26.71 35.75
CA VAL A 106 12.23 -27.71 36.71
C VAL A 106 13.17 -27.84 37.90
N ILE A 107 14.48 -27.90 37.67
CA ILE A 107 15.48 -27.99 38.74
C ILE A 107 15.49 -26.70 39.56
N GLY A 108 15.53 -25.54 38.91
CA GLY A 108 15.59 -24.23 39.54
C GLY A 108 14.34 -23.87 40.36
N MET A 109 13.16 -24.36 40.00
CA MET A 109 11.91 -24.06 40.73
C MET A 109 11.47 -25.14 41.71
N PHE A 110 11.64 -26.43 41.39
CA PHE A 110 11.08 -27.52 42.19
C PHE A 110 12.13 -28.35 42.93
N PHE A 111 13.37 -28.40 42.43
CA PHE A 111 14.44 -29.25 42.98
C PHE A 111 15.72 -28.47 43.31
N MET A 112 15.57 -27.29 43.94
CA MET A 112 16.72 -26.41 44.28
C MET A 112 17.80 -27.07 45.14
N HIS A 113 17.43 -28.06 45.95
CA HIS A 113 18.34 -28.75 46.90
C HIS A 113 18.89 -30.08 46.35
N MET A 114 18.70 -30.36 45.06
CA MET A 114 19.18 -31.60 44.46
C MET A 114 20.71 -31.63 44.43
N PRO A 115 21.36 -32.74 44.87
CA PRO A 115 22.81 -32.87 44.74
C PRO A 115 23.22 -32.77 43.27
N TYR A 116 24.26 -31.97 42.99
CA TYR A 116 24.75 -31.62 41.66
C TYR A 116 23.77 -30.82 40.76
N GLY A 117 22.62 -30.38 41.28
CA GLY A 117 21.63 -29.60 40.51
C GLY A 117 22.24 -28.37 39.84
N ASN A 118 23.12 -27.65 40.52
CA ASN A 118 23.79 -26.44 40.00
C ASN A 118 24.68 -26.72 38.79
N TRP A 119 25.41 -27.82 38.82
CA TRP A 119 26.29 -28.24 37.72
C TRP A 119 25.49 -28.74 36.52
N ILE A 120 24.38 -29.44 36.77
CA ILE A 120 23.45 -29.86 35.72
C ILE A 120 22.83 -28.62 35.06
N MET A 121 22.34 -27.65 35.86
CA MET A 121 21.79 -26.40 35.36
C MET A 121 22.82 -25.60 34.54
N LEU A 122 24.08 -25.52 34.97
CA LEU A 122 25.16 -24.92 34.18
C LEU A 122 25.31 -25.64 32.82
N GLY A 123 25.37 -26.98 32.84
CA GLY A 123 25.56 -27.81 31.65
C GLY A 123 24.47 -27.63 30.59
N PHE A 124 23.22 -27.42 31.02
CA PHE A 124 22.10 -27.14 30.12
C PHE A 124 22.00 -25.66 29.70
N THR A 125 22.31 -24.73 30.60
CA THR A 125 22.22 -23.27 30.34
C THR A 125 23.33 -22.79 29.41
N LEU A 126 24.51 -23.40 29.46
CA LEU A 126 25.66 -23.00 28.63
C LEU A 126 25.38 -23.15 27.11
N PRO A 127 24.85 -24.28 26.59
CA PRO A 127 24.39 -24.38 25.21
C PRO A 127 23.26 -23.40 24.86
N VAL A 128 22.35 -23.11 25.81
CA VAL A 128 21.26 -22.15 25.60
C VAL A 128 21.82 -20.75 25.31
N LEU A 129 22.79 -20.28 26.08
CA LEU A 129 23.43 -18.98 25.81
C LEU A 129 24.32 -19.00 24.56
N LEU A 130 25.23 -19.97 24.45
CA LEU A 130 26.31 -19.92 23.46
C LEU A 130 25.93 -20.41 22.06
N VAL A 131 24.92 -21.28 21.94
CA VAL A 131 24.47 -21.82 20.65
C VAL A 131 23.17 -21.16 20.21
N PHE A 132 22.14 -21.20 21.07
CA PHE A 132 20.81 -20.70 20.71
C PHE A 132 20.68 -19.19 20.89
N GLY A 133 21.27 -18.63 21.95
CA GLY A 133 21.27 -17.20 22.26
C GLY A 133 22.40 -16.39 21.62
N ARG A 134 23.33 -17.03 20.89
CA ARG A 134 24.54 -16.41 20.33
C ARG A 134 24.27 -15.13 19.56
N ASP A 135 23.20 -15.12 18.77
CA ASP A 135 22.86 -13.99 17.90
C ASP A 135 22.58 -12.72 18.71
N PHE A 136 22.00 -12.83 19.92
CA PHE A 136 21.75 -11.68 20.79
C PHE A 136 23.06 -11.02 21.23
N PHE A 137 24.06 -11.81 21.62
CA PHE A 137 25.36 -11.29 22.06
C PHE A 137 26.16 -10.68 20.91
N ILE A 138 26.17 -11.33 19.73
CA ILE A 138 26.85 -10.79 18.54
C ILE A 138 26.23 -9.45 18.12
N ASN A 139 24.90 -9.40 18.04
CA ASN A 139 24.21 -8.18 17.64
C ASN A 139 24.38 -7.07 18.66
N ALA A 140 24.26 -7.37 19.96
CA ALA A 140 24.50 -6.40 21.03
C ALA A 140 25.90 -5.77 20.92
N TRP A 141 26.93 -6.59 20.67
CA TRP A 141 28.30 -6.11 20.49
C TRP A 141 28.45 -5.22 19.25
N ARG A 142 27.83 -5.61 18.12
CA ARG A 142 27.82 -4.80 16.90
C ARG A 142 27.15 -3.44 17.14
N GLN A 143 25.97 -3.42 17.76
CA GLN A 143 25.26 -2.17 18.07
C GLN A 143 26.07 -1.24 18.96
N LEU A 144 26.69 -1.80 20.02
CA LEU A 144 27.54 -1.05 20.93
C LEU A 144 28.69 -0.35 20.20
N LYS A 145 29.34 -1.05 19.25
CA LYS A 145 30.43 -0.49 18.43
C LYS A 145 29.99 0.71 17.59
N HIS A 146 28.73 0.76 17.20
CA HIS A 146 28.14 1.85 16.43
C HIS A 146 27.44 2.90 17.30
N GLY A 147 27.55 2.84 18.64
CA GLY A 147 26.96 3.83 19.55
C GLY A 147 25.44 3.71 19.72
N HIS A 148 24.84 2.59 19.31
CA HIS A 148 23.42 2.33 19.42
C HIS A 148 23.13 1.23 20.44
N ALA A 149 21.91 1.24 21.01
CA ALA A 149 21.41 0.20 21.90
C ALA A 149 20.04 -0.27 21.41
N ASN A 150 19.79 -1.58 21.44
CA ASN A 150 18.54 -2.16 21.00
C ASN A 150 18.06 -3.28 21.95
N MET A 151 17.00 -3.97 21.56
CA MET A 151 16.48 -5.15 22.26
C MET A 151 17.56 -6.21 22.52
N ASP A 152 18.41 -6.52 21.53
CA ASP A 152 19.45 -7.54 21.69
C ASP A 152 20.44 -7.14 22.77
N THR A 153 20.74 -5.84 22.91
CA THR A 153 21.52 -5.29 24.02
C THR A 153 20.87 -5.56 25.38
N LEU A 154 19.57 -5.31 25.54
CA LEU A 154 18.85 -5.56 26.80
C LEU A 154 18.88 -7.05 27.18
N VAL A 155 18.68 -7.95 26.20
CA VAL A 155 18.69 -9.40 26.42
C VAL A 155 20.10 -9.90 26.75
N ALA A 156 21.12 -9.45 26.01
CA ALA A 156 22.50 -9.85 26.22
C ALA A 156 23.01 -9.41 27.60
N VAL A 157 22.71 -8.17 28.02
CA VAL A 157 23.11 -7.65 29.34
C VAL A 157 22.36 -8.39 30.46
N SER A 158 21.04 -8.51 30.38
CA SER A 158 20.23 -9.17 31.42
C SER A 158 20.63 -10.63 31.62
N THR A 159 20.66 -11.42 30.54
CA THR A 159 20.97 -12.85 30.62
C THR A 159 22.45 -13.12 30.88
N GLY A 160 23.35 -12.27 30.36
CA GLY A 160 24.77 -12.35 30.63
C GLY A 160 25.10 -12.08 32.10
N VAL A 161 24.52 -11.03 32.69
CA VAL A 161 24.69 -10.71 34.11
C VAL A 161 24.13 -11.82 35.00
N ALA A 162 22.92 -12.32 34.71
CA ALA A 162 22.33 -13.44 35.46
C ALA A 162 23.18 -14.72 35.38
N PHE A 163 23.73 -15.03 34.21
CA PHE A 163 24.61 -16.17 34.01
C PHE A 163 25.95 -16.02 34.74
N LEU A 164 26.62 -14.88 34.62
CA LEU A 164 27.92 -14.64 35.26
C LEU A 164 27.81 -14.68 36.80
N PHE A 165 26.74 -14.11 37.36
CA PHE A 165 26.47 -14.20 38.79
C PHE A 165 26.24 -15.65 39.25
N SER A 166 25.42 -16.39 38.49
CA SER A 166 25.15 -17.81 38.73
C SER A 166 26.42 -18.66 38.66
N LEU A 167 27.30 -18.38 37.69
CA LEU A 167 28.59 -19.02 37.53
C LEU A 167 29.52 -18.75 38.71
N PHE A 168 29.60 -17.49 39.16
CA PHE A 168 30.39 -17.12 40.32
C PHE A 168 29.93 -17.88 41.58
N ASN A 169 28.62 -17.95 41.82
CA ASN A 169 28.05 -18.65 42.97
C ASN A 169 28.22 -20.18 42.89
N THR A 170 28.30 -20.73 41.68
CA THR A 170 28.55 -22.17 41.48
C THR A 170 30.02 -22.53 41.73
N LEU A 171 30.96 -21.66 41.35
CA LEU A 171 32.40 -21.90 41.48
C LEU A 171 32.94 -21.56 42.88
N TRP A 172 32.41 -20.51 43.51
CA TRP A 172 32.83 -20.03 44.83
C TRP A 172 31.64 -19.87 45.79
N PRO A 173 30.91 -20.95 46.11
CA PRO A 173 29.78 -20.88 47.05
C PRO A 173 30.22 -20.43 48.45
N THR A 174 31.45 -20.77 48.85
CA THR A 174 32.03 -20.44 50.17
C THR A 174 32.09 -18.94 50.44
N TYR A 175 32.27 -18.11 49.40
CA TYR A 175 32.34 -16.66 49.53
C TYR A 175 31.09 -16.05 50.20
N TRP A 176 29.92 -16.63 49.94
CA TRP A 176 28.64 -16.17 50.50
C TRP A 176 28.28 -16.89 51.78
N THR A 177 28.52 -18.20 51.87
CA THR A 177 28.20 -18.98 53.07
C THR A 177 29.03 -18.54 54.26
N ASP A 178 30.29 -18.11 54.05
CA ASP A 178 31.16 -17.56 55.10
C ASP A 178 30.64 -16.21 55.65
N ARG A 179 29.75 -15.55 54.91
CA ARG A 179 29.07 -14.31 55.30
C ARG A 179 27.64 -14.54 55.79
N GLY A 180 27.23 -15.79 55.98
CA GLY A 180 25.88 -16.16 56.42
C GLY A 180 24.79 -16.02 55.36
N LEU A 181 25.17 -15.88 54.07
CA LEU A 181 24.24 -15.70 52.96
C LEU A 181 24.15 -16.98 52.11
N GLU A 182 22.94 -17.36 51.69
CA GLU A 182 22.76 -18.45 50.73
C GLU A 182 23.19 -18.02 49.33
N ALA A 183 24.01 -18.85 48.68
CA ALA A 183 24.48 -18.64 47.32
C ALA A 183 23.40 -19.01 46.29
N HIS A 184 22.37 -18.17 46.15
CA HIS A 184 21.31 -18.38 45.16
C HIS A 184 21.84 -18.28 43.72
N ILE A 185 21.26 -19.07 42.82
CA ILE A 185 21.67 -19.21 41.43
C ILE A 185 20.46 -18.93 40.55
N TYR A 186 20.68 -18.31 39.39
CA TYR A 186 19.64 -17.83 38.47
C TYR A 186 19.87 -18.31 37.03
N TYR A 187 20.36 -19.55 36.88
CA TYR A 187 20.53 -20.16 35.56
C TYR A 187 19.20 -20.33 34.83
N GLU A 188 18.13 -20.63 35.57
CA GLU A 188 16.77 -20.72 35.06
C GLU A 188 16.28 -19.40 34.49
N ALA A 189 16.56 -18.27 35.15
CA ALA A 189 16.21 -16.96 34.61
C ALA A 189 16.91 -16.72 33.26
N ALA A 190 18.23 -16.93 33.18
CA ALA A 190 18.98 -16.72 31.94
C ALA A 190 18.50 -17.63 30.79
N ALA A 191 18.31 -18.92 31.06
CA ALA A 191 17.89 -19.90 30.04
C ALA A 191 16.44 -19.68 29.57
N VAL A 192 15.50 -19.46 30.50
CA VAL A 192 14.08 -19.28 30.20
C VAL A 192 13.82 -17.97 29.49
N ILE A 193 14.51 -16.88 29.85
CA ILE A 193 14.41 -15.60 29.14
C ILE A 193 14.76 -15.79 27.66
N ILE A 194 15.91 -16.41 27.34
CA ILE A 194 16.30 -16.67 25.94
C ILE A 194 15.25 -17.51 25.23
N ALA A 195 14.78 -18.59 25.86
CA ALA A 195 13.79 -19.48 25.25
C ALA A 195 12.45 -18.78 24.97
N LEU A 196 11.94 -17.98 25.91
CA LEU A 196 10.69 -17.23 25.74
C LEU A 196 10.80 -16.11 24.72
N ILE A 197 11.94 -15.44 24.63
CA ILE A 197 12.17 -14.41 23.61
C ILE A 197 12.27 -15.02 22.21
N LEU A 198 12.96 -16.15 22.06
CA LEU A 198 13.00 -16.90 20.81
C LEU A 198 11.59 -17.40 20.43
N LEU A 199 10.81 -17.86 21.40
CA LEU A 199 9.40 -18.22 21.19
C LEU A 199 8.58 -17.01 20.72
N GLY A 200 8.75 -15.85 21.34
CA GLY A 200 8.13 -14.59 20.91
C GLY A 200 8.46 -14.26 19.45
N ARG A 201 9.74 -14.32 19.06
CA ARG A 201 10.19 -14.11 17.67
C ARG A 201 9.63 -15.15 16.70
N LEU A 202 9.50 -16.40 17.12
CA LEU A 202 8.91 -17.45 16.29
C LEU A 202 7.42 -17.20 16.05
N LEU A 203 6.67 -16.87 17.10
CA LEU A 203 5.25 -16.55 17.02
C LEU A 203 5.02 -15.30 16.14
N GLU A 204 5.86 -14.28 16.32
CA GLU A 204 5.89 -13.08 15.49
C GLU A 204 6.15 -13.41 14.01
N SER A 205 7.21 -14.17 13.71
CA SER A 205 7.57 -14.56 12.35
C SER A 205 6.46 -15.36 11.66
N ARG A 206 5.83 -16.29 12.40
CA ARG A 206 4.67 -17.05 11.90
C ARG A 206 3.50 -16.13 11.55
N ALA A 207 3.20 -15.18 12.42
CA ALA A 207 2.09 -14.28 12.22
C ALA A 207 2.33 -13.27 11.09
N LYS A 208 3.58 -12.82 10.90
CA LYS A 208 4.04 -12.02 9.74
C LYS A 208 4.01 -12.79 8.42
N SER A 209 4.35 -14.08 8.41
CA SER A 209 4.27 -14.90 7.18
C SER A 209 2.84 -14.98 6.62
N ASN A 210 1.83 -14.95 7.49
CA ASN A 210 0.43 -14.97 7.09
C ASN A 210 -0.05 -13.66 6.41
N THR A 211 0.63 -12.53 6.62
CA THR A 211 0.25 -11.23 6.05
C THR A 211 0.72 -11.05 4.62
N SER A 212 1.80 -11.71 4.20
CA SER A 212 2.31 -11.67 2.81
C SER A 212 1.52 -12.55 1.81
N THR A 213 0.44 -13.21 2.26
CA THR A 213 -0.35 -14.13 1.43
C THR A 213 -1.15 -13.44 0.31
N ALA A 214 -1.55 -12.18 0.49
CA ALA A 214 -2.30 -11.44 -0.53
C ALA A 214 -1.44 -11.15 -1.78
N ILE A 215 -0.18 -10.74 -1.58
CA ILE A 215 0.79 -10.54 -2.67
C ILE A 215 1.12 -11.88 -3.34
N ARG A 216 1.32 -12.95 -2.55
CA ARG A 216 1.58 -14.29 -3.12
C ARG A 216 0.45 -14.78 -4.02
N LYS A 217 -0.80 -14.46 -3.68
CA LYS A 217 -1.95 -14.77 -4.56
C LYS A 217 -1.86 -14.01 -5.88
N LEU A 218 -1.47 -12.74 -5.87
CA LEU A 218 -1.26 -11.94 -7.08
C LEU A 218 -0.11 -12.49 -7.93
N ILE A 219 1.04 -12.85 -7.33
CA ILE A 219 2.19 -13.44 -8.03
C ILE A 219 1.82 -14.81 -8.64
N GLY A 220 1.06 -15.63 -7.92
CA GLY A 220 0.58 -16.94 -8.40
C GLY A 220 -0.43 -16.87 -9.56
N LEU A 221 -0.78 -15.67 -10.04
CA LEU A 221 -1.60 -15.49 -11.24
C LEU A 221 -0.79 -15.60 -12.54
N GLN A 222 0.53 -15.46 -12.51
CA GLN A 222 1.34 -15.62 -13.73
C GLN A 222 1.60 -17.12 -14.04
N PRO A 223 1.28 -17.59 -15.26
CA PRO A 223 1.66 -18.93 -15.69
C PRO A 223 3.18 -19.03 -15.91
N LYS A 224 3.76 -20.23 -15.72
CA LYS A 224 5.20 -20.46 -15.87
C LYS A 224 5.63 -20.60 -17.33
N GLU A 225 4.76 -21.19 -18.13
CA GLU A 225 4.97 -21.50 -19.54
C GLU A 225 3.84 -20.92 -20.38
N VAL A 226 4.17 -20.60 -21.63
CA VAL A 226 3.22 -20.06 -22.61
C VAL A 226 3.40 -20.77 -23.95
N ILE A 227 2.34 -20.78 -24.75
CA ILE A 227 2.38 -21.33 -26.11
C ILE A 227 2.57 -20.16 -27.08
N ARG A 228 3.75 -20.08 -27.69
CA ARG A 228 4.07 -19.15 -28.78
C ARG A 228 3.74 -19.78 -30.12
N ILE A 229 3.14 -19.00 -31.01
CA ILE A 229 2.90 -19.37 -32.40
C ILE A 229 4.02 -18.78 -33.25
N LEU A 230 4.73 -19.64 -33.99
CA LEU A 230 5.78 -19.23 -34.92
C LEU A 230 5.17 -18.79 -36.27
N GLU A 231 5.96 -18.10 -37.10
CA GLU A 231 5.52 -17.60 -38.42
C GLU A 231 5.06 -18.73 -39.36
N ASP A 232 5.53 -19.95 -39.17
CA ASP A 232 5.12 -21.16 -39.90
C ASP A 232 3.81 -21.79 -39.39
N GLY A 233 3.20 -21.20 -38.35
CA GLY A 233 1.97 -21.66 -37.72
C GLY A 233 2.17 -22.78 -36.67
N THR A 234 3.40 -23.15 -36.34
CA THR A 234 3.67 -24.19 -35.33
C THR A 234 3.58 -23.66 -33.89
N GLU A 235 3.13 -24.51 -32.97
CA GLU A 235 3.05 -24.21 -31.53
C GLU A 235 4.36 -24.57 -30.82
N GLN A 236 4.96 -23.60 -30.12
CA GLN A 236 6.15 -23.79 -29.30
C GLN A 236 5.87 -23.41 -27.84
N VAL A 237 6.11 -24.33 -26.90
CA VAL A 237 6.04 -24.02 -25.47
C VAL A 237 7.34 -23.36 -25.04
N ILE A 238 7.26 -22.15 -24.51
CA ILE A 238 8.41 -21.39 -23.99
C ILE A 238 8.17 -20.90 -22.55
N PRO A 239 9.22 -20.70 -21.75
CA PRO A 239 9.09 -20.05 -20.45
C PRO A 239 8.63 -18.59 -20.61
N ILE A 240 7.82 -18.08 -19.68
CA ILE A 240 7.32 -16.69 -19.72
C ILE A 240 8.44 -15.63 -19.81
N LYS A 241 9.62 -15.89 -19.23
CA LYS A 241 10.79 -15.00 -19.29
C LYS A 241 11.37 -14.87 -20.70
N ALA A 242 11.09 -15.81 -21.60
CA ALA A 242 11.59 -15.81 -22.98
C ALA A 242 10.65 -15.07 -23.95
N VAL A 243 9.48 -14.64 -23.49
CA VAL A 243 8.49 -13.92 -24.31
C VAL A 243 9.00 -12.52 -24.60
N GLN A 244 8.93 -12.11 -25.86
CA GLN A 244 9.31 -10.78 -26.32
C GLN A 244 8.08 -10.01 -26.83
N PRO A 245 8.09 -8.66 -26.78
CA PRO A 245 7.07 -7.86 -27.46
C PRO A 245 7.01 -8.22 -28.96
N GLY A 246 5.80 -8.37 -29.49
CA GLY A 246 5.55 -8.82 -30.85
C GLY A 246 5.29 -10.32 -30.99
N ASP A 247 5.56 -11.14 -29.96
CA ASP A 247 5.24 -12.57 -30.01
C ASP A 247 3.74 -12.83 -30.07
N ILE A 248 3.31 -13.74 -30.93
CA ILE A 248 1.92 -14.21 -30.98
C ILE A 248 1.78 -15.38 -30.02
N LEU A 249 0.90 -15.25 -29.04
CA LEU A 249 0.65 -16.25 -28.01
C LEU A 249 -0.76 -16.81 -28.13
N LEU A 250 -0.90 -18.11 -27.89
CA LEU A 250 -2.18 -18.82 -27.86
C LEU A 250 -2.66 -18.99 -26.42
N VAL A 251 -3.91 -18.60 -26.16
CA VAL A 251 -4.58 -18.80 -24.86
C VAL A 251 -5.75 -19.76 -25.04
N LYS A 252 -5.75 -20.89 -24.31
CA LYS A 252 -6.82 -21.90 -24.36
C LYS A 252 -7.92 -21.59 -23.33
N PRO A 253 -9.13 -22.17 -23.45
CA PRO A 253 -10.17 -22.00 -22.44
C PRO A 253 -9.69 -22.45 -21.06
N GLY A 254 -9.87 -21.61 -20.04
CA GLY A 254 -9.41 -21.86 -18.67
C GLY A 254 -7.99 -21.38 -18.38
N ASP A 255 -7.20 -21.03 -19.40
CA ASP A 255 -5.85 -20.53 -19.20
C ASP A 255 -5.85 -19.09 -18.68
N LYS A 256 -4.79 -18.76 -17.93
CA LYS A 256 -4.51 -17.38 -17.52
C LYS A 256 -3.74 -16.67 -18.61
N ILE A 257 -4.07 -15.41 -18.84
CA ILE A 257 -3.37 -14.58 -19.81
C ILE A 257 -1.98 -14.23 -19.25
N PRO A 258 -0.87 -14.55 -19.97
CA PRO A 258 0.47 -14.47 -19.40
C PRO A 258 1.10 -13.07 -19.42
N VAL A 259 0.79 -12.27 -20.42
CA VAL A 259 1.36 -10.93 -20.66
C VAL A 259 0.27 -10.00 -21.20
N ASP A 260 0.50 -8.69 -21.20
CA ASP A 260 -0.47 -7.74 -21.74
C ASP A 260 -0.32 -7.65 -23.25
N GLY A 261 -1.43 -7.48 -23.96
CA GLY A 261 -1.40 -7.40 -25.41
C GLY A 261 -2.75 -7.17 -26.07
N SER A 262 -2.81 -7.39 -27.37
CA SER A 262 -4.02 -7.20 -28.19
C SER A 262 -4.38 -8.46 -28.98
N VAL A 263 -5.67 -8.79 -29.01
CA VAL A 263 -6.19 -9.99 -29.69
C VAL A 263 -6.02 -9.84 -31.20
N THR A 264 -5.38 -10.83 -31.83
CA THR A 264 -5.18 -10.87 -33.28
C THR A 264 -6.23 -11.75 -33.94
N GLU A 265 -6.50 -12.93 -33.38
CA GLU A 265 -7.44 -13.90 -33.96
C GLU A 265 -8.28 -14.59 -32.87
N GLY A 266 -9.55 -14.84 -33.18
CA GLY A 266 -10.47 -15.57 -32.31
C GLY A 266 -11.40 -14.65 -31.50
N VAL A 267 -12.35 -15.27 -30.83
CA VAL A 267 -13.33 -14.61 -29.95
C VAL A 267 -13.43 -15.39 -28.66
N SER A 268 -13.39 -14.70 -27.53
CA SER A 268 -13.53 -15.33 -26.23
C SER A 268 -14.11 -14.36 -25.19
N PHE A 269 -14.55 -14.91 -24.06
CA PHE A 269 -14.91 -14.14 -22.87
C PHE A 269 -13.80 -14.25 -21.83
N VAL A 270 -13.33 -13.11 -21.35
CA VAL A 270 -12.25 -13.05 -20.35
C VAL A 270 -12.81 -12.49 -19.05
N ASP A 271 -12.52 -13.20 -17.96
CA ASP A 271 -12.79 -12.75 -16.60
C ASP A 271 -11.69 -11.80 -16.14
N GLU A 272 -12.04 -10.51 -16.13
CA GLU A 272 -11.15 -9.44 -15.65
C GLU A 272 -11.44 -9.03 -14.20
N SER A 273 -12.34 -9.74 -13.49
CA SER A 273 -12.83 -9.34 -12.16
C SER A 273 -11.73 -9.10 -11.13
N MET A 274 -10.61 -9.81 -11.23
CA MET A 274 -9.45 -9.66 -10.34
C MET A 274 -8.70 -8.33 -10.53
N ILE A 275 -8.82 -7.70 -11.71
CA ILE A 275 -8.20 -6.43 -12.03
C ILE A 275 -9.26 -5.34 -12.01
N THR A 276 -10.31 -5.49 -12.83
CA THR A 276 -11.33 -4.46 -13.01
C THR A 276 -12.34 -4.41 -11.87
N GLY A 277 -12.50 -5.50 -11.10
CA GLY A 277 -13.54 -5.64 -10.08
C GLY A 277 -14.94 -5.94 -10.63
N GLU A 278 -15.10 -5.98 -11.96
CA GLU A 278 -16.38 -6.24 -12.58
C GLU A 278 -16.63 -7.76 -12.65
N PRO A 279 -17.75 -8.27 -12.12
CA PRO A 279 -18.01 -9.70 -12.05
C PRO A 279 -18.43 -10.31 -13.39
N VAL A 280 -18.74 -9.48 -14.38
CA VAL A 280 -19.22 -9.92 -15.70
C VAL A 280 -18.03 -10.09 -16.63
N PRO A 281 -17.83 -11.27 -17.24
CA PRO A 281 -16.78 -11.49 -18.23
C PRO A 281 -16.93 -10.57 -19.44
N VAL A 282 -15.81 -10.01 -19.90
CA VAL A 282 -15.77 -9.08 -21.03
C VAL A 282 -15.49 -9.86 -22.31
N GLU A 283 -16.27 -9.59 -23.36
CA GLU A 283 -16.04 -10.16 -24.68
C GLU A 283 -14.77 -9.56 -25.31
N LYS A 284 -13.92 -10.44 -25.85
CA LYS A 284 -12.66 -10.10 -26.51
C LYS A 284 -12.73 -10.57 -27.96
N VAL A 285 -12.64 -9.61 -28.86
CA VAL A 285 -12.60 -9.78 -30.32
C VAL A 285 -11.29 -9.21 -30.86
N THR A 286 -10.97 -9.46 -32.13
CA THR A 286 -9.79 -8.91 -32.80
C THR A 286 -9.67 -7.39 -32.57
N GLY A 287 -8.49 -6.94 -32.16
CA GLY A 287 -8.18 -5.54 -31.82
C GLY A 287 -8.46 -5.16 -30.36
N THR A 288 -9.11 -6.01 -29.57
CA THR A 288 -9.33 -5.72 -28.14
C THR A 288 -8.10 -6.06 -27.29
N HIS A 289 -7.87 -5.28 -26.22
CA HIS A 289 -6.78 -5.53 -25.28
C HIS A 289 -7.12 -6.62 -24.27
N VAL A 290 -6.09 -7.36 -23.89
CA VAL A 290 -6.11 -8.39 -22.83
C VAL A 290 -4.99 -8.12 -21.82
N TYR A 291 -5.25 -8.50 -20.57
CA TYR A 291 -4.40 -8.16 -19.44
C TYR A 291 -3.89 -9.39 -18.70
N THR A 292 -2.65 -9.30 -18.22
CA THR A 292 -1.94 -10.34 -17.48
C THR A 292 -2.67 -10.76 -16.22
N GLY A 293 -2.80 -12.07 -15.98
CA GLY A 293 -3.42 -12.63 -14.78
C GLY A 293 -4.94 -12.73 -14.82
N THR A 294 -5.58 -12.20 -15.86
CA THR A 294 -7.01 -12.44 -16.16
C THR A 294 -7.21 -13.88 -16.68
N ILE A 295 -8.43 -14.39 -16.56
CA ILE A 295 -8.73 -15.80 -16.87
C ILE A 295 -9.58 -15.88 -18.12
N ASN A 296 -9.09 -16.60 -19.12
CA ASN A 296 -9.87 -16.91 -20.31
C ASN A 296 -10.95 -17.94 -19.97
N GLN A 297 -12.22 -17.66 -20.26
CA GLN A 297 -13.33 -18.56 -19.93
C GLN A 297 -13.68 -19.50 -21.08
N LYS A 298 -14.24 -18.96 -22.16
CA LYS A 298 -14.86 -19.74 -23.25
C LYS A 298 -14.34 -19.31 -24.60
N GLY A 299 -13.62 -20.21 -25.26
CA GLY A 299 -12.98 -19.97 -26.55
C GLY A 299 -11.48 -19.93 -26.42
N SER A 300 -10.80 -20.02 -27.56
CA SER A 300 -9.36 -19.80 -27.66
C SER A 300 -9.11 -18.63 -28.59
N PHE A 301 -8.14 -17.81 -28.26
CA PHE A 301 -7.74 -16.70 -29.12
C PHE A 301 -6.21 -16.61 -29.14
N LYS A 302 -5.71 -16.01 -30.22
CA LYS A 302 -4.32 -15.61 -30.34
C LYS A 302 -4.24 -14.11 -30.07
N PHE A 303 -3.19 -13.69 -29.40
CA PHE A 303 -2.95 -12.29 -29.13
C PHE A 303 -1.46 -11.97 -29.28
N MET A 304 -1.17 -10.73 -29.64
CA MET A 304 0.19 -10.22 -29.77
C MET A 304 0.64 -9.63 -28.43
N ALA A 305 1.79 -10.05 -27.93
CA ALA A 305 2.39 -9.53 -26.70
C ALA A 305 2.85 -8.06 -26.93
N GLU A 306 2.39 -7.14 -26.08
CA GLU A 306 2.79 -5.72 -26.13
C GLU A 306 3.71 -5.37 -24.96
N LYS A 307 3.29 -5.69 -23.73
CA LYS A 307 4.07 -5.44 -22.51
C LYS A 307 4.41 -6.76 -21.84
N VAL A 308 5.69 -7.00 -21.55
CA VAL A 308 6.20 -8.26 -20.99
C VAL A 308 7.00 -8.01 -19.71
N GLY A 309 7.10 -9.02 -18.85
CA GLY A 309 7.91 -8.94 -17.62
C GLY A 309 7.46 -7.82 -16.68
N SER A 310 8.38 -6.94 -16.30
CA SER A 310 8.17 -5.81 -15.37
C SER A 310 7.26 -4.71 -15.92
N GLU A 311 6.98 -4.71 -17.22
CA GLU A 311 6.13 -3.70 -17.88
C GLU A 311 4.64 -4.07 -17.86
N THR A 312 4.30 -5.30 -17.49
CA THR A 312 2.89 -5.73 -17.36
C THR A 312 2.17 -4.97 -16.24
N ILE A 313 0.87 -4.74 -16.40
CA ILE A 313 0.03 -4.09 -15.38
C ILE A 313 0.12 -4.85 -14.05
N LEU A 314 0.07 -6.19 -14.08
CA LEU A 314 0.18 -6.99 -12.86
C LEU A 314 1.54 -6.80 -12.17
N ALA A 315 2.65 -6.74 -12.93
CA ALA A 315 3.96 -6.48 -12.35
C ALA A 315 4.07 -5.08 -11.76
N GLN A 316 3.46 -4.06 -12.39
CA GLN A 316 3.36 -2.71 -11.85
C GLN A 316 2.56 -2.68 -10.54
N ILE A 317 1.44 -3.40 -10.47
CA ILE A 317 0.64 -3.54 -9.24
C ILE A 317 1.48 -4.18 -8.14
N ILE A 318 2.19 -5.28 -8.42
CA ILE A 318 3.05 -5.96 -7.45
C ILE A 318 4.15 -5.01 -6.96
N LYS A 319 4.83 -4.31 -7.87
CA LYS A 319 5.88 -3.34 -7.54
C LYS A 319 5.33 -2.22 -6.67
N MET A 320 4.18 -1.64 -7.01
CA MET A 320 3.55 -0.56 -6.24
C MET A 320 3.21 -1.03 -4.81
N VAL A 321 2.66 -2.23 -4.66
CA VAL A 321 2.36 -2.80 -3.33
C VAL A 321 3.65 -3.06 -2.53
N GLN A 322 4.72 -3.54 -3.16
CA GLN A 322 6.02 -3.75 -2.51
C GLN A 322 6.65 -2.42 -2.08
N GLU A 323 6.65 -1.40 -2.94
CA GLU A 323 7.14 -0.06 -2.61
C GLU A 323 6.35 0.54 -1.43
N ALA A 324 5.03 0.35 -1.42
CA ALA A 324 4.16 0.82 -0.36
C ALA A 324 4.45 0.17 1.00
N GLN A 325 4.69 -1.14 1.02
CA GLN A 325 5.08 -1.86 2.24
C GLN A 325 6.42 -1.41 2.81
N GLY A 326 7.35 -0.94 1.95
CA GLY A 326 8.66 -0.44 2.36
C GLY A 326 8.67 1.01 2.83
N SER A 327 7.58 1.74 2.63
CA SER A 327 7.46 3.13 3.04
C SER A 327 7.11 3.27 4.52
N LYS A 328 7.62 4.33 5.17
CA LYS A 328 7.39 4.58 6.61
C LYS A 328 6.28 5.60 6.81
N ALA A 329 5.25 5.22 7.57
CA ALA A 329 4.19 6.14 7.98
C ALA A 329 4.70 7.17 9.03
N PRO A 330 4.14 8.38 9.09
CA PRO A 330 4.46 9.39 10.12
C PRO A 330 4.39 8.84 11.55
N VAL A 331 3.36 8.04 11.88
CA VAL A 331 3.25 7.42 13.21
C VAL A 331 4.41 6.45 13.48
N GLN A 332 4.92 5.74 12.48
CA GLN A 332 6.08 4.86 12.64
C GLN A 332 7.34 5.67 12.94
N GLN A 333 7.55 6.79 12.26
CA GLN A 333 8.72 7.66 12.50
C GLN A 333 8.72 8.22 13.93
N LEU A 334 7.54 8.59 14.45
CA LEU A 334 7.38 9.00 15.85
C LEU A 334 7.78 7.87 16.81
N VAL A 335 7.34 6.65 16.53
CA VAL A 335 7.66 5.47 17.35
C VAL A 335 9.15 5.15 17.32
N ASP A 336 9.79 5.21 16.16
CA ASP A 336 11.25 5.01 16.01
C ASP A 336 12.03 6.03 16.86
N ARG A 337 11.60 7.30 16.86
CA ARG A 337 12.20 8.36 17.69
C ARG A 337 12.01 8.09 19.19
N ILE A 338 10.83 7.61 19.60
CA ILE A 338 10.58 7.25 21.00
C ILE A 338 11.47 6.07 21.41
N ALA A 339 11.57 5.03 20.58
CA ALA A 339 12.38 3.84 20.87
C ALA A 339 13.88 4.19 21.06
N ALA A 340 14.41 5.13 20.27
CA ALA A 340 15.79 5.58 20.37
C ALA A 340 16.12 6.23 21.74
N ILE A 341 15.16 6.90 22.37
CA ILE A 341 15.30 7.51 23.70
C ILE A 341 14.96 6.51 24.81
N PHE A 342 13.98 5.65 24.55
CA PHE A 342 13.42 4.71 25.52
C PHE A 342 14.44 3.66 25.98
N VAL A 343 15.23 3.08 25.08
CA VAL A 343 16.21 2.03 25.45
C VAL A 343 17.30 2.56 26.38
N PRO A 344 17.99 3.69 26.09
CA PRO A 344 18.94 4.29 27.04
C PRO A 344 18.29 4.68 28.38
N ALA A 345 17.07 5.22 28.36
CA ALA A 345 16.36 5.59 29.58
C ALA A 345 16.09 4.37 30.48
N VAL A 346 15.67 3.24 29.90
CA VAL A 346 15.45 1.98 30.61
C VAL A 346 16.74 1.44 31.23
N ILE A 347 17.86 1.48 30.50
CA ILE A 347 19.17 1.09 31.04
C ILE A 347 19.54 1.98 32.24
N GLY A 348 19.30 3.30 32.13
CA GLY A 348 19.45 4.24 33.24
C GLY A 348 18.56 3.89 34.44
N ILE A 349 17.28 3.59 34.22
CA ILE A 349 16.34 3.18 35.27
C ILE A 349 16.80 1.87 35.92
N ALA A 350 17.27 0.89 35.14
CA ALA A 350 17.77 -0.38 35.67
C ALA A 350 19.03 -0.18 36.54
N ALA A 351 19.92 0.75 36.16
CA ALA A 351 21.08 1.12 36.95
C ALA A 351 20.69 1.87 38.25
N LEU A 352 19.74 2.81 38.17
CA LEU A 352 19.20 3.50 39.35
C LEU A 352 18.48 2.55 40.30
N THR A 353 17.71 1.60 39.76
CA THR A 353 17.05 0.53 40.53
C THR A 353 18.09 -0.31 41.27
N PHE A 354 19.15 -0.71 40.57
CA PHE A 354 20.27 -1.44 41.18
C PHE A 354 20.89 -0.67 42.35
N ILE A 355 21.20 0.63 42.15
CA ILE A 355 21.78 1.49 43.19
C ILE A 355 20.82 1.66 44.37
N GLY A 356 19.52 1.90 44.10
CA GLY A 356 18.51 2.08 45.14
C GLY A 356 18.39 0.86 46.05
N TRP A 357 18.35 -0.34 45.46
CA TRP A 357 18.31 -1.59 46.21
C TRP A 357 19.62 -1.92 46.93
N MET A 358 20.77 -1.51 46.39
CA MET A 358 22.05 -1.62 47.09
C MET A 358 22.09 -0.78 48.38
N ILE A 359 21.39 0.35 48.43
CA ILE A 359 21.32 1.23 49.61
C ILE A 359 20.24 0.77 50.59
N ALA A 360 19.07 0.36 50.09
CA ALA A 360 17.88 0.09 50.91
C ALA A 360 17.60 -1.40 51.18
N GLY A 361 18.25 -2.33 50.50
CA GLY A 361 17.88 -3.75 50.45
C GLY A 361 18.36 -4.64 51.58
N GLY A 362 18.94 -4.09 52.66
CA GLY A 362 19.33 -4.85 53.86
C GLY A 362 20.36 -5.96 53.58
N GLU A 363 20.23 -7.11 54.25
CA GLU A 363 21.18 -8.23 54.13
C GLU A 363 21.18 -8.89 52.75
N LEU A 364 20.09 -8.78 51.98
CA LEU A 364 19.95 -9.31 50.61
C LEU A 364 20.06 -8.22 49.53
N ALA A 365 20.67 -7.07 49.86
CA ALA A 365 20.71 -5.89 49.00
C ALA A 365 21.21 -6.18 47.58
N PHE A 366 22.30 -6.94 47.45
CA PHE A 366 22.86 -7.28 46.14
C PHE A 366 21.93 -8.16 45.30
N THR A 367 21.34 -9.19 45.91
CA THR A 367 20.44 -10.13 45.24
C THR A 367 19.16 -9.43 44.76
N HIS A 368 18.57 -8.60 45.60
CA HIS A 368 17.40 -7.80 45.23
C HIS A 368 17.73 -6.78 44.14
N ALA A 369 18.88 -6.10 44.24
CA ALA A 369 19.34 -5.16 43.22
C ALA A 369 19.54 -5.83 41.86
N LEU A 370 20.17 -7.01 41.84
CA LEU A 370 20.41 -7.78 40.63
C LEU A 370 19.09 -8.21 39.97
N LEU A 371 18.20 -8.85 40.73
CA LEU A 371 16.95 -9.39 40.21
C LEU A 371 16.01 -8.29 39.71
N THR A 372 15.86 -7.20 40.45
CA THR A 372 14.99 -6.08 40.04
C THR A 372 15.55 -5.36 38.82
N SER A 373 16.86 -5.12 38.76
CA SER A 373 17.52 -4.52 37.59
C SER A 373 17.36 -5.39 36.34
N VAL A 374 17.62 -6.70 36.44
CA VAL A 374 17.40 -7.67 35.35
C VAL A 374 15.94 -7.69 34.93
N THR A 375 15.00 -7.69 35.88
CA THR A 375 13.56 -7.69 35.58
C THR A 375 13.14 -6.42 34.84
N VAL A 376 13.66 -5.25 35.23
CA VAL A 376 13.43 -3.97 34.54
C VAL A 376 13.93 -4.03 33.10
N LEU A 377 15.13 -4.57 32.86
CA LEU A 377 15.69 -4.71 31.51
C LEU A 377 14.85 -5.64 30.63
N VAL A 378 14.35 -6.75 31.19
CA VAL A 378 13.56 -7.75 30.46
C VAL A 378 12.15 -7.24 30.15
N ILE A 379 11.46 -6.67 31.14
CA ILE A 379 10.08 -6.21 30.96
C ILE A 379 9.98 -5.07 29.95
N ALA A 380 11.01 -4.25 29.86
CA ALA A 380 11.06 -3.08 29.01
C ALA A 380 11.41 -3.38 27.55
N CYS A 381 11.43 -4.63 27.07
CA CYS A 381 11.69 -4.86 25.64
C CYS A 381 10.66 -4.11 24.78
N PRO A 382 11.09 -3.21 23.85
CA PRO A 382 10.18 -2.53 22.93
C PRO A 382 9.74 -3.42 21.75
N CYS A 383 9.77 -4.74 21.91
CA CYS A 383 9.50 -5.74 20.88
C CYS A 383 8.15 -5.48 20.17
N ALA A 384 7.06 -5.36 20.95
CA ALA A 384 5.71 -5.11 20.43
C ALA A 384 5.58 -3.73 19.77
N LEU A 385 6.32 -2.74 20.26
CA LEU A 385 6.28 -1.36 19.77
C LEU A 385 6.81 -1.26 18.33
N GLY A 386 7.91 -1.94 18.02
CA GLY A 386 8.52 -1.93 16.67
C GLY A 386 7.70 -2.63 15.59
N LEU A 387 6.71 -3.45 15.97
CA LEU A 387 5.88 -4.23 15.04
C LEU A 387 4.45 -3.71 14.92
N ALA A 388 3.99 -2.97 15.92
CA ALA A 388 2.64 -2.43 16.03
C ALA A 388 2.17 -1.72 14.75
N THR A 389 3.03 -0.87 14.20
CA THR A 389 2.72 -0.03 13.05
C THR A 389 2.93 -0.78 11.72
N PRO A 390 4.11 -1.39 11.45
CA PRO A 390 4.35 -2.07 10.17
C PRO A 390 3.37 -3.22 9.89
N THR A 391 2.99 -4.00 10.90
CA THR A 391 2.07 -5.12 10.70
C THR A 391 0.66 -4.64 10.32
N ALA A 392 0.14 -3.61 10.99
CA ALA A 392 -1.18 -3.06 10.68
C ALA A 392 -1.23 -2.45 9.28
N ILE A 393 -0.18 -1.70 8.89
CA ILE A 393 -0.06 -1.12 7.54
C ILE A 393 0.00 -2.22 6.48
N MET A 394 0.82 -3.26 6.69
CA MET A 394 0.95 -4.37 5.75
C MET A 394 -0.38 -5.09 5.52
N VAL A 395 -1.13 -5.37 6.58
CA VAL A 395 -2.48 -5.97 6.48
C VAL A 395 -3.45 -5.01 5.81
N GLY A 396 -3.40 -3.72 6.14
CA GLY A 396 -4.23 -2.68 5.53
C GLY A 396 -4.01 -2.58 4.02
N ILE A 397 -2.76 -2.41 3.57
CA ILE A 397 -2.39 -2.35 2.15
C ILE A 397 -2.79 -3.65 1.44
N GLY A 398 -2.48 -4.82 2.03
CA GLY A 398 -2.87 -6.11 1.46
C GLY A 398 -4.39 -6.26 1.30
N LYS A 399 -5.17 -5.79 2.28
CA LYS A 399 -6.64 -5.78 2.21
C LYS A 399 -7.15 -4.79 1.16
N GLY A 400 -6.50 -3.64 1.01
CA GLY A 400 -6.79 -2.67 -0.05
C GLY A 400 -6.61 -3.29 -1.43
N ALA A 401 -5.47 -3.95 -1.67
CA ALA A 401 -5.19 -4.62 -2.93
C ALA A 401 -6.21 -5.73 -3.26
N GLU A 402 -6.64 -6.52 -2.26
CA GLU A 402 -7.74 -7.50 -2.43
C GLU A 402 -9.10 -6.87 -2.80
N ASN A 403 -9.26 -5.55 -2.61
CA ASN A 403 -10.48 -4.80 -2.91
C ASN A 403 -10.23 -3.72 -3.98
N ASN A 404 -9.23 -3.91 -4.84
CA ASN A 404 -8.92 -3.04 -5.98
C ASN A 404 -8.54 -1.59 -5.59
N ILE A 405 -8.03 -1.41 -4.37
CA ILE A 405 -7.53 -0.15 -3.84
C ILE A 405 -6.03 -0.28 -3.66
N LEU A 406 -5.26 0.27 -4.59
CA LEU A 406 -3.81 0.25 -4.55
C LEU A 406 -3.32 1.50 -3.82
N ILE A 407 -2.55 1.29 -2.77
CA ILE A 407 -1.97 2.37 -1.99
C ILE A 407 -0.48 2.38 -2.30
N ARG A 408 0.05 3.52 -2.72
CA ARG A 408 1.47 3.65 -3.12
C ARG A 408 2.41 3.77 -1.93
N ASP A 409 1.95 4.34 -0.83
CA ASP A 409 2.75 4.52 0.37
C ASP A 409 1.90 4.55 1.66
N ALA A 410 2.55 4.19 2.76
CA ALA A 410 1.99 4.09 4.09
C ALA A 410 1.56 5.44 4.67
N GLN A 411 2.20 6.54 4.25
CA GLN A 411 1.81 7.88 4.66
C GLN A 411 0.44 8.23 4.06
N SER A 412 0.21 7.91 2.79
CA SER A 412 -1.07 8.11 2.11
C SER A 412 -2.21 7.35 2.77
N LEU A 413 -1.96 6.11 3.21
CA LEU A 413 -2.92 5.35 4.03
C LEU A 413 -3.23 6.07 5.34
N GLU A 414 -2.26 6.67 6.03
CA GLU A 414 -2.48 7.38 7.29
C GLU A 414 -3.15 8.75 7.11
N GLN A 415 -2.83 9.44 6.01
CA GLN A 415 -3.40 10.75 5.68
C GLN A 415 -4.87 10.64 5.25
N LEU A 416 -5.25 9.56 4.56
CA LEU A 416 -6.61 9.39 4.03
C LEU A 416 -7.69 9.48 5.13
N CYS A 417 -7.50 8.91 6.31
CA CYS A 417 -8.49 9.01 7.39
C CYS A 417 -8.57 10.41 8.02
N LYS A 418 -7.59 11.28 7.76
CA LYS A 418 -7.55 12.67 8.24
C LYS A 418 -8.13 13.65 7.21
N VAL A 419 -8.46 13.18 6.00
CA VAL A 419 -9.07 13.98 4.95
C VAL A 419 -10.39 14.57 5.44
N GLN A 420 -10.54 15.87 5.23
CA GLN A 420 -11.74 16.64 5.59
C GLN A 420 -12.48 17.14 4.35
N ALA A 421 -11.77 17.33 3.23
CA ALA A 421 -12.35 17.73 1.96
C ALA A 421 -11.94 16.77 0.85
N VAL A 422 -12.92 16.32 0.07
CA VAL A 422 -12.70 15.51 -1.14
C VAL A 422 -13.12 16.32 -2.34
N VAL A 423 -12.18 16.59 -3.23
CA VAL A 423 -12.40 17.25 -4.51
C VAL A 423 -12.51 16.17 -5.58
N LEU A 424 -13.60 16.18 -6.32
CA LEU A 424 -13.89 15.24 -7.40
C LEU A 424 -13.89 16.00 -8.72
N ASP A 425 -13.17 15.48 -9.71
CA ASP A 425 -13.40 15.91 -11.09
C ASP A 425 -14.77 15.40 -11.57
N LYS A 426 -15.41 16.10 -12.51
CA LYS A 426 -16.69 15.65 -13.06
C LYS A 426 -16.49 14.52 -14.06
N THR A 427 -15.80 14.85 -15.15
CA THR A 427 -15.62 13.97 -16.32
C THR A 427 -14.78 12.77 -15.94
N GLY A 428 -15.21 11.57 -16.32
CA GLY A 428 -14.47 10.32 -16.07
C GLY A 428 -14.44 9.85 -14.60
N THR A 429 -14.81 10.70 -13.64
CA THR A 429 -14.83 10.39 -12.20
C THR A 429 -16.25 10.23 -11.68
N ILE A 430 -17.07 11.29 -11.73
CA ILE A 430 -18.49 11.26 -11.35
C ILE A 430 -19.34 10.70 -12.50
N THR A 431 -19.01 11.07 -13.72
CA THR A 431 -19.66 10.59 -14.95
C THR A 431 -18.84 9.51 -15.63
N GLU A 432 -19.44 8.80 -16.58
CA GLU A 432 -18.77 7.74 -17.36
C GLU A 432 -17.68 8.30 -18.28
N GLY A 433 -17.71 9.60 -18.59
CA GLY A 433 -16.76 10.24 -19.50
C GLY A 433 -17.03 9.87 -20.97
N LYS A 434 -18.21 9.32 -21.24
CA LYS A 434 -18.68 8.92 -22.57
C LYS A 434 -19.95 9.71 -22.88
N PRO A 435 -19.84 10.83 -23.61
CA PRO A 435 -21.02 11.57 -24.02
C PRO A 435 -21.91 10.69 -24.90
N VAL A 436 -23.22 10.73 -24.68
CA VAL A 436 -24.20 10.03 -25.48
C VAL A 436 -25.28 11.03 -25.91
N VAL A 437 -25.69 10.98 -27.17
CA VAL A 437 -26.84 11.75 -27.64
C VAL A 437 -28.09 11.18 -26.98
N THR A 438 -28.80 12.01 -26.22
CA THR A 438 -30.08 11.60 -25.62
C THR A 438 -31.23 11.84 -26.58
N ASP A 439 -31.23 13.00 -27.22
CA ASP A 439 -32.33 13.46 -28.06
C ASP A 439 -31.79 14.37 -29.19
N ILE A 440 -32.43 14.31 -30.36
CA ILE A 440 -32.23 15.29 -31.44
C ILE A 440 -33.59 15.87 -31.80
N PHE A 441 -33.75 17.18 -31.58
CA PHE A 441 -34.96 17.90 -31.94
C PHE A 441 -34.78 18.59 -33.30
N TRP A 442 -35.42 18.03 -34.31
CA TRP A 442 -35.37 18.54 -35.69
C TRP A 442 -36.43 19.62 -35.93
N ASN A 443 -36.07 20.68 -36.64
CA ASN A 443 -36.98 21.76 -36.98
C ASN A 443 -38.02 21.29 -38.03
N PRO A 444 -39.33 21.55 -37.88
CA PRO A 444 -40.34 21.18 -38.87
C PRO A 444 -40.05 21.75 -40.27
N GLY A 445 -40.21 20.92 -41.30
CA GLY A 445 -40.09 21.32 -42.72
C GLY A 445 -38.72 21.10 -43.37
N ILE A 446 -37.76 20.50 -42.66
CA ILE A 446 -36.44 20.14 -43.20
C ILE A 446 -36.44 18.75 -43.84
N ASP A 447 -35.52 18.53 -44.79
CA ASP A 447 -35.20 17.18 -45.26
C ASP A 447 -34.32 16.47 -44.22
N LEU A 448 -34.98 15.69 -43.36
CA LEU A 448 -34.37 14.92 -42.28
C LEU A 448 -33.20 14.06 -42.77
N ARG A 449 -33.38 13.34 -43.89
CA ARG A 449 -32.37 12.39 -44.36
C ARG A 449 -31.13 13.10 -44.87
N HIS A 450 -31.31 14.16 -45.66
CA HIS A 450 -30.20 14.97 -46.13
C HIS A 450 -29.45 15.65 -44.97
N SER A 451 -30.20 16.20 -44.02
CA SER A 451 -29.65 16.89 -42.85
C SER A 451 -28.83 15.97 -41.95
N MET A 452 -29.27 14.72 -41.76
CA MET A 452 -28.52 13.69 -41.03
C MET A 452 -27.23 13.28 -41.74
N GLU A 453 -27.24 13.15 -43.08
CA GLU A 453 -26.03 12.83 -43.86
C GLU A 453 -24.99 13.95 -43.80
N VAL A 454 -25.45 15.22 -43.80
CA VAL A 454 -24.62 16.41 -43.62
C VAL A 454 -24.02 16.45 -42.21
N LEU A 455 -24.84 16.25 -41.18
CA LEU A 455 -24.39 16.25 -39.79
C LEU A 455 -23.34 15.15 -39.54
N LEU A 456 -23.59 13.93 -40.04
CA LEU A 456 -22.64 12.81 -39.97
C LEU A 456 -21.33 13.14 -40.68
N PHE A 457 -21.38 13.78 -41.85
CA PHE A 457 -20.18 14.17 -42.58
C PHE A 457 -19.34 15.20 -41.82
N MET A 458 -20.00 16.19 -41.20
CA MET A 458 -19.30 17.24 -40.45
C MET A 458 -18.66 16.68 -39.18
N GLU A 459 -19.42 15.92 -38.38
CA GLU A 459 -18.94 15.40 -37.09
C GLU A 459 -17.92 14.27 -37.25
N SER A 460 -18.00 13.44 -38.30
CA SER A 460 -16.99 12.40 -38.56
C SER A 460 -15.58 12.91 -38.86
N ARG A 461 -15.42 14.23 -39.08
CA ARG A 461 -14.13 14.90 -39.29
C ARG A 461 -13.67 15.71 -38.07
N SER A 462 -14.48 15.75 -37.02
CA SER A 462 -14.17 16.43 -35.77
C SER A 462 -13.51 15.43 -34.82
N GLU A 463 -12.42 15.84 -34.17
CA GLU A 463 -11.74 15.03 -33.14
C GLU A 463 -12.35 15.22 -31.75
N HIS A 464 -13.48 15.93 -31.65
CA HIS A 464 -14.09 16.26 -30.36
C HIS A 464 -14.93 15.08 -29.83
N PRO A 465 -14.85 14.71 -28.54
CA PRO A 465 -15.61 13.58 -27.98
C PRO A 465 -17.14 13.67 -28.16
N LEU A 466 -17.68 14.90 -28.21
CA LEU A 466 -19.10 15.13 -28.50
C LEU A 466 -19.47 14.75 -29.96
N ALA A 467 -18.54 14.91 -30.89
CA ALA A 467 -18.72 14.55 -32.30
C ALA A 467 -18.83 13.04 -32.45
N ASP A 468 -17.95 12.29 -31.77
CA ASP A 468 -17.99 10.82 -31.76
C ASP A 468 -19.34 10.28 -31.27
N ALA A 469 -19.94 10.93 -30.27
CA ALA A 469 -21.27 10.57 -29.77
C ALA A 469 -22.36 10.74 -30.84
N VAL A 470 -22.30 11.84 -31.62
CA VAL A 470 -23.24 12.12 -32.70
C VAL A 470 -23.03 11.15 -33.88
N VAL A 471 -21.78 10.89 -34.25
CA VAL A 471 -21.41 9.93 -35.30
C VAL A 471 -21.90 8.53 -34.95
N LEU A 472 -21.67 8.08 -33.71
CA LEU A 472 -22.12 6.77 -33.23
C LEU A 472 -23.64 6.66 -33.31
N HIS A 473 -24.37 7.66 -32.79
CA HIS A 473 -25.83 7.68 -32.80
C HIS A 473 -26.41 7.59 -34.22
N LEU A 474 -25.92 8.42 -35.15
CA LEU A 474 -26.39 8.43 -36.54
C LEU A 474 -26.01 7.15 -37.30
N THR A 475 -24.86 6.54 -36.98
CA THR A 475 -24.42 5.29 -37.60
C THR A 475 -25.24 4.10 -37.10
N GLU A 476 -25.61 4.08 -35.82
CA GLU A 476 -26.52 3.08 -35.24
C GLU A 476 -27.93 3.15 -35.85
N GLU A 477 -28.39 4.35 -36.22
CA GLU A 477 -29.63 4.54 -37.00
C GLU A 477 -29.49 4.13 -38.49
N GLY A 478 -28.31 3.68 -38.92
CA GLY A 478 -28.07 3.14 -40.26
C GLY A 478 -27.81 4.20 -41.33
N ILE A 479 -27.53 5.45 -40.95
CA ILE A 479 -27.18 6.52 -41.89
C ILE A 479 -25.75 6.33 -42.41
N LYS A 480 -25.56 6.57 -43.70
CA LYS A 480 -24.24 6.56 -44.34
C LYS A 480 -24.06 7.85 -45.11
N THR A 481 -22.87 8.42 -45.06
CA THR A 481 -22.54 9.63 -45.79
C THR A 481 -21.49 9.36 -46.85
N ASN A 482 -21.73 9.85 -48.08
CA ASN A 482 -20.78 9.88 -49.19
C ASN A 482 -20.53 11.33 -49.65
N LEU A 483 -20.97 12.31 -48.85
CA LEU A 483 -20.87 13.71 -49.17
C LEU A 483 -19.40 14.15 -49.25
N LYS A 484 -19.15 15.19 -50.04
CA LYS A 484 -17.84 15.84 -50.15
C LYS A 484 -18.02 17.33 -49.91
N GLY A 485 -17.08 17.91 -49.19
CA GLY A 485 -17.16 19.28 -48.74
C GLY A 485 -15.92 19.70 -47.97
N GLU A 486 -15.89 20.98 -47.64
CA GLU A 486 -14.86 21.61 -46.82
C GLU A 486 -15.27 21.56 -45.35
N PHE A 487 -14.28 21.49 -44.45
CA PHE A 487 -14.45 21.41 -43.01
C PHE A 487 -13.45 22.36 -42.34
N ASN A 488 -13.92 23.10 -41.35
CA ASN A 488 -13.10 23.98 -40.53
C ASN A 488 -13.54 23.91 -39.06
N SER A 489 -12.57 23.77 -38.14
CA SER A 489 -12.83 23.69 -36.70
C SER A 489 -12.54 25.03 -36.03
N LEU A 490 -13.49 25.52 -35.23
CA LEU A 490 -13.41 26.78 -34.50
C LEU A 490 -13.32 26.48 -33.01
N THR A 491 -12.10 26.56 -32.46
CA THR A 491 -11.81 26.24 -31.06
C THR A 491 -12.71 26.99 -30.08
N GLY A 492 -13.40 26.23 -29.22
CA GLY A 492 -14.31 26.79 -28.20
C GLY A 492 -15.67 27.28 -28.73
N GLN A 493 -15.97 27.06 -30.02
CA GLN A 493 -17.23 27.49 -30.65
C GLN A 493 -17.98 26.34 -31.35
N GLY A 494 -17.28 25.54 -32.15
CA GLY A 494 -17.87 24.44 -32.91
C GLY A 494 -17.14 24.18 -34.22
N ILE A 495 -17.87 23.67 -35.21
CA ILE A 495 -17.37 23.34 -36.54
C ILE A 495 -18.22 24.03 -37.62
N GLN A 496 -17.58 24.37 -38.73
CA GLN A 496 -18.19 24.95 -39.93
C GLN A 496 -17.82 24.08 -41.13
N GLY A 497 -18.77 23.87 -42.05
CA GLY A 497 -18.53 23.11 -43.26
C GLY A 497 -19.27 23.67 -44.46
N VAL A 498 -18.72 23.43 -45.65
CA VAL A 498 -19.37 23.78 -46.93
C VAL A 498 -19.59 22.50 -47.71
N ILE A 499 -20.85 22.13 -47.94
CA ILE A 499 -21.25 20.90 -48.63
C ILE A 499 -22.20 21.28 -49.76
N ASN A 500 -21.92 20.80 -50.97
CA ASN A 500 -22.71 21.12 -52.18
C ASN A 500 -22.91 22.63 -52.43
N GLY A 501 -21.99 23.48 -51.94
CA GLY A 501 -22.07 24.94 -52.07
C GLY A 501 -22.85 25.67 -50.97
N GLU A 502 -23.44 24.95 -50.02
CA GLU A 502 -24.15 25.51 -48.86
C GLU A 502 -23.30 25.44 -47.59
N SER A 503 -23.40 26.47 -46.75
CA SER A 503 -22.69 26.56 -45.47
C SER A 503 -23.52 26.01 -44.33
N TYR A 504 -22.90 25.14 -43.53
CA TYR A 504 -23.46 24.49 -42.37
C TYR A 504 -22.59 24.75 -41.13
N PHE A 505 -23.23 24.80 -39.98
CA PHE A 505 -22.63 25.13 -38.69
C PHE A 505 -23.12 24.16 -37.62
N VAL A 506 -22.19 23.60 -36.84
CA VAL A 506 -22.52 22.78 -35.66
C VAL A 506 -21.76 23.34 -34.46
N GLY A 507 -22.43 23.79 -33.41
CA GLY A 507 -21.73 24.39 -32.28
C GLY A 507 -22.60 25.02 -31.21
N ASN A 508 -21.97 25.88 -30.41
CA ASN A 508 -22.63 26.58 -29.31
C ASN A 508 -23.36 27.85 -29.80
N ARG A 509 -24.07 28.50 -28.89
CA ARG A 509 -24.83 29.74 -29.16
C ARG A 509 -23.99 30.85 -29.80
N ARG A 510 -22.72 31.02 -29.40
CA ARG A 510 -21.86 32.09 -29.92
C ARG A 510 -21.60 31.93 -31.42
N LEU A 511 -21.46 30.69 -31.90
CA LEU A 511 -21.24 30.38 -33.32
C LEU A 511 -22.43 30.85 -34.17
N LEU A 512 -23.66 30.63 -33.68
CA LEU A 512 -24.87 31.09 -34.36
C LEU A 512 -24.97 32.62 -34.40
N GLU A 513 -24.73 33.27 -33.26
CA GLU A 513 -24.80 34.74 -33.13
C GLU A 513 -23.77 35.44 -34.03
N MET A 514 -22.56 34.88 -34.17
CA MET A 514 -21.51 35.40 -35.06
C MET A 514 -21.86 35.30 -36.55
N ASN A 515 -22.64 34.30 -36.93
CA ASN A 515 -23.08 34.10 -38.32
C ASN A 515 -24.47 34.70 -38.61
N GLY A 516 -25.03 35.46 -37.66
CA GLY A 516 -26.32 36.14 -37.83
C GLY A 516 -27.53 35.22 -37.87
N ILE A 517 -27.41 33.99 -37.38
CA ILE A 517 -28.48 32.99 -37.40
C ILE A 517 -29.38 33.19 -36.18
N SER A 518 -30.64 33.58 -36.42
CA SER A 518 -31.63 33.77 -35.36
C SER A 518 -32.24 32.44 -34.92
N ARG A 519 -32.35 32.26 -33.59
CA ARG A 519 -33.05 31.12 -32.97
C ARG A 519 -34.51 31.48 -32.74
N GLU A 520 -35.41 30.53 -32.97
CA GLU A 520 -36.83 30.71 -32.60
C GLU A 520 -37.01 30.64 -31.08
N SER A 521 -38.08 31.26 -30.55
CA SER A 521 -38.34 31.30 -29.10
C SER A 521 -38.48 29.91 -28.49
N GLU A 522 -39.15 29.00 -29.19
CA GLU A 522 -39.37 27.62 -28.75
C GLU A 522 -38.05 26.82 -28.66
N GLN A 523 -37.16 27.01 -29.63
CA GLN A 523 -35.83 26.39 -29.64
C GLN A 523 -34.95 26.90 -28.49
N ALA A 524 -35.06 28.18 -28.17
CA ALA A 524 -34.34 28.77 -27.03
C ALA A 524 -34.88 28.23 -25.70
N GLU A 525 -36.20 28.17 -25.52
CA GLU A 525 -36.82 27.59 -24.32
C GLU A 525 -36.46 26.11 -24.13
N GLN A 526 -36.47 25.34 -25.21
CA GLN A 526 -36.14 23.92 -25.17
C GLN A 526 -34.65 23.67 -24.87
N ALA A 527 -33.75 24.48 -25.46
CA ALA A 527 -32.34 24.46 -25.13
C ALA A 527 -32.06 24.82 -23.66
N ASP A 528 -32.76 25.83 -23.14
CA ASP A 528 -32.62 26.27 -21.76
C ASP A 528 -33.16 25.19 -20.79
N ALA A 529 -34.29 24.55 -21.11
CA ALA A 529 -34.83 23.42 -20.35
C ALA A 529 -33.85 22.23 -20.29
N CYS A 530 -33.28 21.81 -21.42
CA CYS A 530 -32.28 20.73 -21.44
C CYS A 530 -30.99 21.12 -20.71
N SER A 531 -30.58 22.39 -20.78
CA SER A 531 -29.42 22.89 -20.03
C SER A 531 -29.66 22.89 -18.52
N LEU A 532 -30.88 23.17 -18.08
CA LEU A 532 -31.30 23.08 -16.68
C LEU A 532 -31.30 21.64 -16.15
N GLU A 533 -31.47 20.64 -17.02
CA GLU A 533 -31.31 19.23 -16.69
C GLU A 533 -29.83 18.78 -16.64
N GLY A 534 -28.87 19.67 -16.91
CA GLY A 534 -27.45 19.34 -16.93
C GLY A 534 -26.99 18.67 -18.21
N LYS A 535 -27.75 18.80 -19.30
CA LYS A 535 -27.38 18.30 -20.62
C LYS A 535 -26.65 19.39 -21.42
N THR A 536 -25.72 18.98 -22.27
CA THR A 536 -25.04 19.86 -23.21
C THR A 536 -25.88 19.98 -24.47
N VAL A 537 -26.15 21.22 -24.88
CA VAL A 537 -26.93 21.51 -26.08
C VAL A 537 -26.02 22.02 -27.18
N VAL A 538 -26.04 21.33 -28.32
CA VAL A 538 -25.33 21.71 -29.54
C VAL A 538 -26.36 22.04 -30.62
N TYR A 539 -26.14 23.14 -31.32
CA TYR A 539 -27.02 23.57 -32.40
C TYR A 539 -26.44 23.15 -33.74
N PHE A 540 -27.29 22.61 -34.61
CA PHE A 540 -26.99 22.39 -36.02
C PHE A 540 -27.80 23.36 -36.87
N ALA A 541 -27.14 24.11 -37.75
CA ALA A 541 -27.75 25.16 -38.53
C ALA A 541 -27.19 25.23 -39.96
N ASP A 542 -28.00 25.75 -40.88
CA ASP A 542 -27.54 26.22 -42.19
C ASP A 542 -27.28 27.73 -42.16
N SER A 543 -26.98 28.32 -43.32
CA SER A 543 -26.78 29.77 -43.47
C SER A 543 -27.98 30.68 -43.13
N LYS A 544 -29.18 30.13 -42.91
CA LYS A 544 -30.43 30.88 -42.72
C LYS A 544 -31.13 30.59 -41.38
N GLN A 545 -31.09 29.34 -40.91
CA GLN A 545 -31.88 28.88 -39.77
C GLN A 545 -31.22 27.71 -39.03
N VAL A 546 -31.69 27.49 -37.79
CA VAL A 546 -31.35 26.28 -37.01
C VAL A 546 -32.15 25.10 -37.58
N LEU A 547 -31.44 24.03 -37.92
CA LEU A 547 -31.99 22.78 -38.45
C LEU A 547 -32.29 21.79 -37.33
N ALA A 548 -31.44 21.70 -36.31
CA ALA A 548 -31.64 20.79 -35.19
C ALA A 548 -31.01 21.27 -33.89
N LEU A 549 -31.59 20.81 -32.79
CA LEU A 549 -31.04 20.88 -31.45
C LEU A 549 -30.56 19.48 -31.05
N ILE A 550 -29.27 19.30 -30.84
CA ILE A 550 -28.65 18.04 -30.44
C ILE A 550 -28.39 18.10 -28.95
N VAL A 551 -29.01 17.19 -28.20
CA VAL A 551 -28.87 17.12 -26.76
C VAL A 551 -27.97 15.95 -26.40
N ILE A 552 -26.85 16.29 -25.75
CA ILE A 552 -25.81 15.34 -25.39
C ILE A 552 -25.67 15.34 -23.87
N ALA A 553 -25.72 14.16 -23.26
CA ALA A 553 -25.52 14.00 -21.83
C ALA A 553 -24.37 13.02 -21.58
N ASP A 554 -23.59 13.30 -20.54
CA ASP A 554 -22.64 12.34 -19.99
C ASP A 554 -23.34 11.60 -18.85
N ARG A 555 -23.44 10.27 -18.97
CA ARG A 555 -24.18 9.47 -17.98
C ARG A 555 -23.45 9.46 -16.65
N MET A 556 -24.23 9.59 -15.58
CA MET A 556 -23.71 9.46 -14.21
C MET A 556 -23.35 8.02 -13.92
N LYS A 557 -22.19 7.79 -13.30
CA LYS A 557 -21.79 6.43 -12.95
C LYS A 557 -22.78 5.78 -11.97
N PRO A 558 -23.11 4.50 -12.15
CA PRO A 558 -23.89 3.75 -11.17
C PRO A 558 -23.23 3.81 -9.80
N GLY A 559 -23.94 4.31 -8.79
CA GLY A 559 -23.45 4.37 -7.41
C GLY A 559 -22.73 5.67 -7.01
N ALA A 560 -22.56 6.65 -7.90
CA ALA A 560 -21.97 7.96 -7.57
C ALA A 560 -22.72 8.67 -6.43
N VAL A 561 -24.06 8.68 -6.49
CA VAL A 561 -24.95 9.26 -5.45
C VAL A 561 -24.67 8.63 -4.08
N LYS A 562 -24.68 7.29 -4.01
CA LYS A 562 -24.45 6.56 -2.76
C LYS A 562 -23.06 6.81 -2.17
N ALA A 563 -22.04 6.94 -3.03
CA ALA A 563 -20.68 7.22 -2.61
C ALA A 563 -20.58 8.63 -1.97
N ILE A 564 -21.18 9.64 -2.61
CA ILE A 564 -21.22 11.01 -2.11
C ILE A 564 -22.00 11.10 -0.79
N GLU A 565 -23.18 10.47 -0.71
CA GLU A 565 -23.97 10.40 0.52
C GLU A 565 -23.16 9.80 1.67
N ARG A 566 -22.41 8.73 1.41
CA ARG A 566 -21.59 8.06 2.43
C ARG A 566 -20.41 8.92 2.89
N LEU A 567 -19.78 9.68 1.99
CA LEU A 567 -18.72 10.64 2.35
C LEU A 567 -19.28 11.79 3.20
N GLN A 568 -20.41 12.37 2.78
CA GLN A 568 -21.06 13.45 3.52
C GLN A 568 -21.57 13.00 4.89
N ALA A 569 -22.08 11.77 5.01
CA ALA A 569 -22.54 11.19 6.28
C ALA A 569 -21.39 11.01 7.31
N GLU A 570 -20.16 10.80 6.84
CA GLU A 570 -18.96 10.75 7.69
C GLU A 570 -18.38 12.15 8.00
N GLY A 571 -19.06 13.23 7.55
CA GLY A 571 -18.66 14.61 7.81
C GLY A 571 -17.59 15.15 6.87
N ILE A 572 -17.33 14.49 5.74
CA ILE A 572 -16.37 14.95 4.73
C ILE A 572 -17.07 15.93 3.78
N GLU A 573 -16.47 17.09 3.55
CA GLU A 573 -16.94 18.05 2.57
C GLU A 573 -16.56 17.59 1.15
N VAL A 574 -17.56 17.33 0.32
CA VAL A 574 -17.33 16.92 -1.07
C VAL A 574 -17.50 18.13 -2.00
N TYR A 575 -16.54 18.34 -2.89
CA TYR A 575 -16.49 19.41 -3.87
C TYR A 575 -16.43 18.82 -5.28
N MET A 576 -17.21 19.35 -6.21
CA MET A 576 -17.09 19.01 -7.64
C MET A 576 -16.39 20.14 -8.40
N LEU A 577 -15.38 19.79 -9.21
CA LEU A 577 -14.75 20.70 -10.16
C LEU A 577 -15.13 20.31 -11.59
N THR A 578 -15.45 21.31 -12.42
CA THR A 578 -15.75 21.07 -13.83
C THR A 578 -15.40 22.28 -14.69
N GLY A 579 -15.01 22.03 -15.94
CA GLY A 579 -14.87 23.05 -16.97
C GLY A 579 -16.22 23.46 -17.60
N ASP A 580 -17.30 22.75 -17.28
CA ASP A 580 -18.64 23.07 -17.80
C ASP A 580 -19.16 24.41 -17.28
N ASN A 581 -20.17 24.94 -17.96
CA ASN A 581 -20.85 26.15 -17.52
C ASN A 581 -21.54 25.95 -16.15
N ARG A 582 -21.82 27.07 -15.48
CA ARG A 582 -22.41 27.07 -14.13
C ARG A 582 -23.80 26.43 -14.04
N ILE A 583 -24.60 26.47 -15.09
CA ILE A 583 -25.96 25.91 -15.11
C ILE A 583 -25.89 24.38 -15.10
N THR A 584 -25.11 23.83 -16.02
CA THR A 584 -24.87 22.39 -16.16
C THR A 584 -24.22 21.81 -14.90
N ALA A 585 -23.19 22.47 -14.38
CA ALA A 585 -22.54 22.06 -13.14
C ALA A 585 -23.50 22.02 -11.95
N ARG A 586 -24.41 23.00 -11.84
CA ARG A 586 -25.40 23.04 -10.77
C ARG A 586 -26.40 21.90 -10.87
N ALA A 587 -26.92 21.64 -12.07
CA ALA A 587 -27.86 20.55 -12.30
C ALA A 587 -27.27 19.18 -11.92
N VAL A 588 -26.01 18.94 -12.32
CA VAL A 588 -25.29 17.71 -11.92
C VAL A 588 -25.10 17.66 -10.41
N ALA A 589 -24.66 18.75 -9.78
CA ALA A 589 -24.48 18.81 -8.33
C ALA A 589 -25.79 18.54 -7.57
N ASP A 590 -26.90 19.15 -7.99
CA ASP A 590 -28.21 18.97 -7.38
C ASP A 590 -28.71 17.51 -7.54
N SER A 591 -28.48 16.88 -8.71
CA SER A 591 -28.86 15.49 -8.99
C SER A 591 -28.18 14.45 -8.08
N ILE A 592 -27.01 14.79 -7.53
CA ILE A 592 -26.22 13.92 -6.64
C ILE A 592 -26.15 14.42 -5.20
N GLY A 593 -26.92 15.45 -4.85
CA GLY A 593 -26.95 16.00 -3.48
C GLY A 593 -25.67 16.72 -3.06
N LEU A 594 -24.91 17.27 -4.01
CA LEU A 594 -23.67 17.99 -3.77
C LEU A 594 -23.93 19.47 -3.46
N LYS A 595 -23.48 19.93 -2.28
CA LYS A 595 -23.65 21.33 -1.85
C LYS A 595 -22.61 22.28 -2.44
N HIS A 596 -21.42 21.78 -2.77
CA HIS A 596 -20.28 22.59 -3.19
C HIS A 596 -19.81 22.17 -4.58
N PHE A 597 -19.79 23.11 -5.52
CA PHE A 597 -19.23 22.91 -6.85
C PHE A 597 -18.55 24.20 -7.35
N LYS A 598 -17.57 24.05 -8.24
CA LYS A 598 -16.95 25.14 -8.99
C LYS A 598 -17.00 24.78 -10.47
N ALA A 599 -17.58 25.69 -11.25
CA ALA A 599 -17.78 25.55 -12.69
C ALA A 599 -16.80 26.45 -13.46
N GLU A 600 -16.67 26.24 -14.76
CA GLU A 600 -15.84 27.02 -15.67
C GLU A 600 -14.35 27.06 -15.23
N VAL A 601 -13.87 25.94 -14.70
CA VAL A 601 -12.53 25.80 -14.11
C VAL A 601 -11.53 25.33 -15.16
N MET A 602 -10.44 26.07 -15.35
CA MET A 602 -9.31 25.63 -16.19
C MET A 602 -8.40 24.65 -15.41
N PRO A 603 -7.56 23.84 -16.09
CA PRO A 603 -6.65 22.91 -15.40
C PRO A 603 -5.77 23.55 -14.31
N SER A 604 -5.27 24.77 -14.53
CA SER A 604 -4.51 25.54 -13.54
C SER A 604 -5.33 25.87 -12.29
N ASP A 605 -6.60 26.24 -12.51
CA ASP A 605 -7.50 26.69 -11.45
C ASP A 605 -7.91 25.53 -10.53
N LYS A 606 -7.85 24.28 -11.03
CA LYS A 606 -8.08 23.07 -10.21
C LYS A 606 -7.02 22.95 -9.12
N ALA A 607 -5.75 23.16 -9.45
CA ALA A 607 -4.65 23.10 -8.48
C ALA A 607 -4.72 24.26 -7.47
N ASP A 608 -5.05 25.46 -7.93
CA ASP A 608 -5.23 26.63 -7.06
C ASP A 608 -6.38 26.43 -6.07
N PHE A 609 -7.47 25.79 -6.49
CA PHE A 609 -8.58 25.47 -5.59
C PHE A 609 -8.19 24.45 -4.50
N VAL A 610 -7.42 23.42 -4.85
CA VAL A 610 -6.86 22.49 -3.85
C VAL A 610 -5.99 23.25 -2.84
N LYS A 611 -5.14 24.16 -3.32
CA LYS A 611 -4.29 24.99 -2.48
C LYS A 611 -5.08 25.94 -1.57
N GLU A 612 -6.17 26.52 -2.06
CA GLU A 612 -7.07 27.35 -1.28
C GLU A 612 -7.67 26.57 -0.08
N LEU A 613 -8.14 25.35 -0.33
CA LEU A 613 -8.66 24.47 0.73
C LEU A 613 -7.56 24.08 1.73
N GLN A 614 -6.35 23.80 1.26
CA GLN A 614 -5.20 23.53 2.12
C GLN A 614 -4.81 24.74 2.99
N GLN A 615 -4.89 25.96 2.46
CA GLN A 615 -4.65 27.19 3.22
C GLN A 615 -5.70 27.45 4.30
N GLN A 616 -6.92 26.93 4.14
CA GLN A 616 -7.95 26.90 5.18
C GLN A 616 -7.64 25.88 6.30
N GLY A 617 -6.51 25.17 6.22
CA GLY A 617 -6.09 24.15 7.18
C GLY A 617 -6.76 22.79 6.97
N LYS A 618 -7.45 22.57 5.84
CA LYS A 618 -8.07 21.30 5.52
C LYS A 618 -7.06 20.34 4.90
N ILE A 619 -7.17 19.05 5.24
CA ILE A 619 -6.47 17.99 4.51
C ILE A 619 -7.33 17.58 3.32
N VAL A 620 -6.79 17.74 2.12
CA VAL A 620 -7.54 17.64 0.86
C VAL A 620 -7.17 16.38 0.09
N ALA A 621 -8.18 15.59 -0.26
CA ALA A 621 -8.04 14.54 -1.26
C ALA A 621 -8.57 15.03 -2.62
N MET A 622 -7.87 14.71 -3.70
CA MET A 622 -8.33 14.96 -5.07
C MET A 622 -8.50 13.62 -5.77
N ALA A 623 -9.68 13.38 -6.38
CA ALA A 623 -9.93 12.21 -7.19
C ALA A 623 -10.22 12.57 -8.65
N GLY A 624 -9.58 11.84 -9.57
CA GLY A 624 -9.62 12.15 -10.99
C GLY A 624 -9.03 11.06 -11.88
N ASP A 625 -9.13 11.23 -13.20
CA ASP A 625 -8.60 10.32 -14.22
C ASP A 625 -7.22 10.77 -14.78
N GLY A 626 -6.76 11.96 -14.38
CA GLY A 626 -5.44 12.53 -14.60
C GLY A 626 -5.12 13.00 -16.01
N ILE A 627 -6.10 13.15 -16.90
CA ILE A 627 -5.89 13.79 -18.21
C ILE A 627 -5.81 15.32 -18.05
N ASN A 628 -6.71 15.90 -17.26
CA ASN A 628 -6.89 17.36 -17.14
C ASN A 628 -6.57 17.90 -15.73
N ASP A 629 -6.11 17.02 -14.85
CA ASP A 629 -6.17 17.17 -13.39
C ASP A 629 -4.88 16.66 -12.72
N SER A 630 -3.86 16.29 -13.50
CA SER A 630 -2.54 15.84 -13.02
C SER A 630 -1.86 16.86 -12.08
N GLN A 631 -1.99 18.17 -12.36
CA GLN A 631 -1.47 19.23 -11.48
C GLN A 631 -2.23 19.31 -10.16
N ALA A 632 -3.55 19.15 -10.18
CA ALA A 632 -4.38 19.17 -8.98
C ALA A 632 -4.17 17.90 -8.13
N LEU A 633 -3.99 16.74 -8.78
CA LEU A 633 -3.58 15.49 -8.13
C LEU A 633 -2.23 15.67 -7.44
N ALA A 634 -1.22 16.24 -8.10
CA ALA A 634 0.09 16.47 -7.50
C ALA A 634 0.05 17.42 -6.29
N GLN A 635 -0.84 18.42 -6.29
CA GLN A 635 -0.98 19.38 -5.21
C GLN A 635 -1.70 18.81 -3.97
N ALA A 636 -2.53 17.78 -4.13
CA ALA A 636 -3.35 17.24 -3.04
C ALA A 636 -2.55 16.50 -1.95
N ASP A 637 -3.07 16.54 -0.71
CA ASP A 637 -2.49 15.76 0.39
C ASP A 637 -2.64 14.26 0.14
N VAL A 638 -3.74 13.86 -0.48
CA VAL A 638 -3.98 12.48 -0.95
C VAL A 638 -4.57 12.52 -2.37
N SER A 639 -3.77 12.15 -3.37
CA SER A 639 -4.24 11.99 -4.75
C SER A 639 -4.80 10.60 -4.99
N ILE A 640 -5.98 10.55 -5.61
CA ILE A 640 -6.70 9.32 -5.93
C ILE A 640 -6.91 9.24 -7.45
N ALA A 641 -6.24 8.31 -8.12
CA ALA A 641 -6.52 8.01 -9.53
C ALA A 641 -7.67 7.01 -9.64
N MET A 642 -8.56 7.22 -10.60
CA MET A 642 -9.74 6.38 -10.85
C MET A 642 -9.58 5.52 -12.12
N GLY A 643 -9.87 4.22 -12.01
CA GLY A 643 -10.03 3.30 -13.14
C GLY A 643 -8.81 3.20 -14.06
N LYS A 644 -9.07 3.26 -15.38
CA LYS A 644 -8.05 3.39 -16.45
C LYS A 644 -7.57 4.84 -16.57
N GLY A 645 -7.21 5.47 -15.46
CA GLY A 645 -6.58 6.79 -15.49
C GLY A 645 -5.35 6.78 -16.41
N SER A 646 -4.97 7.95 -16.92
CA SER A 646 -3.76 8.05 -17.74
C SER A 646 -2.54 7.50 -16.98
N ASP A 647 -1.53 7.00 -17.69
CA ASP A 647 -0.29 6.53 -17.03
C ASP A 647 0.30 7.64 -16.12
N ILE A 648 0.12 8.91 -16.52
CA ILE A 648 0.50 10.10 -15.74
C ILE A 648 -0.31 10.21 -14.44
N ALA A 649 -1.62 9.91 -14.48
CA ALA A 649 -2.49 9.90 -13.30
C ALA A 649 -2.02 8.87 -12.28
N ILE A 650 -1.72 7.66 -12.74
CA ILE A 650 -1.28 6.54 -11.90
C ILE A 650 0.08 6.85 -11.27
N ASP A 651 1.00 7.46 -12.02
CA ASP A 651 2.32 7.84 -11.54
C ASP A 651 2.33 9.01 -10.57
N VAL A 652 1.32 9.88 -10.58
CA VAL A 652 1.18 11.00 -9.63
C VAL A 652 0.32 10.62 -8.43
N ALA A 653 -0.57 9.64 -8.59
CA ALA A 653 -1.48 9.22 -7.54
C ALA A 653 -0.77 8.54 -6.36
N LYS A 654 -1.27 8.88 -5.17
CA LYS A 654 -0.93 8.25 -3.90
C LYS A 654 -1.77 6.99 -3.65
N ILE A 655 -2.98 6.99 -4.19
CA ILE A 655 -3.92 5.87 -4.18
C ILE A 655 -4.46 5.69 -5.58
N THR A 656 -4.43 4.48 -6.10
CA THR A 656 -4.98 4.14 -7.42
C THR A 656 -6.12 3.15 -7.22
N LEU A 657 -7.31 3.52 -7.68
CA LEU A 657 -8.49 2.68 -7.68
C LEU A 657 -8.55 1.99 -9.03
N ILE A 658 -8.39 0.66 -9.07
CA ILE A 658 -8.40 -0.06 -10.35
C ILE A 658 -9.81 -0.08 -10.95
N THR A 659 -10.83 -0.02 -10.09
CA THR A 659 -12.23 0.09 -10.45
C THR A 659 -12.61 1.54 -10.78
N SER A 660 -13.53 1.72 -11.73
CA SER A 660 -14.14 3.03 -12.02
C SER A 660 -15.25 3.44 -11.03
N ASP A 661 -15.66 2.55 -10.12
CA ASP A 661 -16.72 2.75 -9.11
C ASP A 661 -16.29 3.73 -8.00
N LEU A 662 -17.04 4.82 -7.86
CA LEU A 662 -16.80 5.86 -6.87
C LEU A 662 -16.95 5.35 -5.41
N ASN A 663 -17.68 4.24 -5.18
CA ASN A 663 -17.80 3.63 -3.85
C ASN A 663 -16.46 3.09 -3.32
N ALA A 664 -15.44 2.94 -4.17
CA ALA A 664 -14.11 2.59 -3.74
C ALA A 664 -13.46 3.67 -2.86
N ILE A 665 -13.80 4.97 -3.03
CA ILE A 665 -13.27 6.06 -2.20
C ILE A 665 -13.76 5.93 -0.73
N PRO A 666 -15.07 5.81 -0.42
CA PRO A 666 -15.53 5.52 0.94
C PRO A 666 -14.95 4.25 1.54
N LYS A 667 -14.78 3.18 0.75
CA LYS A 667 -14.16 1.92 1.21
C LYS A 667 -12.69 2.11 1.58
N ALA A 668 -11.93 2.83 0.76
CA ALA A 668 -10.54 3.17 1.04
C ALA A 668 -10.42 4.00 2.32
N TRP A 669 -11.31 4.97 2.51
CA TRP A 669 -11.36 5.79 3.72
C TRP A 669 -11.69 4.95 4.97
N ALA A 670 -12.67 4.05 4.88
CA ALA A 670 -13.01 3.14 5.96
C ALA A 670 -11.84 2.21 6.32
N LEU A 671 -11.13 1.67 5.32
CA LEU A 671 -9.93 0.86 5.50
C LEU A 671 -8.81 1.64 6.20
N SER A 672 -8.57 2.88 5.78
CA SER A 672 -7.60 3.79 6.42
C SER A 672 -7.95 4.03 7.89
N LYS A 673 -9.21 4.40 8.20
CA LYS A 673 -9.69 4.63 9.57
C LYS A 673 -9.52 3.39 10.46
N GLN A 674 -9.85 2.20 9.93
CA GLN A 674 -9.68 0.94 10.64
C GLN A 674 -8.20 0.62 10.90
N THR A 675 -7.33 0.88 9.92
CA THR A 675 -5.89 0.61 10.03
C THR A 675 -5.24 1.54 11.04
N VAL A 676 -5.51 2.86 10.96
CA VAL A 676 -4.98 3.85 11.91
C VAL A 676 -5.51 3.62 13.32
N ALA A 677 -6.77 3.22 13.47
CA ALA A 677 -7.31 2.83 14.78
C ALA A 677 -6.58 1.60 15.36
N ALA A 678 -6.27 0.59 14.54
CA ALA A 678 -5.52 -0.57 14.99
C ALA A 678 -4.08 -0.21 15.39
N ILE A 679 -3.40 0.67 14.63
CA ILE A 679 -2.08 1.20 14.99
C ILE A 679 -2.14 1.88 16.36
N ARG A 680 -3.09 2.80 16.58
CA ARG A 680 -3.24 3.50 17.86
C ARG A 680 -3.52 2.53 19.02
N GLN A 681 -4.36 1.52 18.81
CA GLN A 681 -4.62 0.48 19.80
C GLN A 681 -3.37 -0.33 20.14
N ASN A 682 -2.62 -0.77 19.12
CA ASN A 682 -1.39 -1.54 19.31
C ASN A 682 -0.34 -0.74 20.08
N LEU A 683 -0.14 0.52 19.70
CA LEU A 683 0.79 1.41 20.40
C LEU A 683 0.35 1.66 21.84
N PHE A 684 -0.94 1.92 22.07
CA PHE A 684 -1.49 2.10 23.41
C PHE A 684 -1.20 0.88 24.31
N TRP A 685 -1.48 -0.34 23.84
CA TRP A 685 -1.21 -1.56 24.60
C TRP A 685 0.29 -1.83 24.80
N ALA A 686 1.11 -1.55 23.79
CA ALA A 686 2.56 -1.69 23.89
C ALA A 686 3.16 -0.72 24.94
N PHE A 687 2.67 0.52 25.00
CA PHE A 687 3.15 1.50 25.98
C PHE A 687 2.61 1.25 27.39
N ILE A 688 1.31 0.97 27.55
CA ILE A 688 0.70 0.85 28.89
C ILE A 688 1.27 -0.33 29.67
N TYR A 689 1.55 -1.44 28.99
CA TYR A 689 2.19 -2.60 29.60
C TYR A 689 3.59 -2.25 30.13
N ASN A 690 4.41 -1.57 29.35
CA ASN A 690 5.76 -1.17 29.77
C ASN A 690 5.72 -0.09 30.86
N LEU A 691 4.79 0.87 30.77
CA LEU A 691 4.61 1.95 31.74
C LEU A 691 4.25 1.41 33.13
N ILE A 692 3.42 0.36 33.20
CA ILE A 692 3.06 -0.30 34.46
C ILE A 692 4.13 -1.30 34.88
N GLY A 693 4.68 -2.05 33.91
CA GLY A 693 5.65 -3.12 34.15
C GLY A 693 6.98 -2.64 34.73
N ILE A 694 7.51 -1.51 34.28
CA ILE A 694 8.82 -1.00 34.74
C ILE A 694 8.79 -0.62 36.24
N PRO A 695 7.85 0.19 36.74
CA PRO A 695 7.75 0.48 38.18
C PRO A 695 7.51 -0.77 39.03
N LEU A 696 6.69 -1.71 38.56
CA LEU A 696 6.46 -2.99 39.24
C LEU A 696 7.74 -3.82 39.33
N ALA A 697 8.50 -3.89 38.23
CA ALA A 697 9.79 -4.58 38.18
C ALA A 697 10.87 -3.91 39.05
N ALA A 698 10.84 -2.57 39.15
CA ALA A 698 11.73 -1.82 40.03
C ALA A 698 11.42 -2.05 41.52
N GLY A 699 10.28 -2.65 41.85
CA GLY A 699 9.92 -3.03 43.21
C GLY A 699 9.14 -1.96 43.97
N ILE A 700 8.43 -1.07 43.30
CA ILE A 700 7.63 -0.01 43.96
C ILE A 700 6.57 -0.57 44.93
N LEU A 701 6.09 -1.80 44.70
CA LEU A 701 5.14 -2.49 45.57
C LEU A 701 5.78 -3.27 46.72
N TYR A 702 7.11 -3.36 46.76
CA TYR A 702 7.81 -4.12 47.79
C TYR A 702 7.59 -3.55 49.20
N PRO A 703 7.67 -2.23 49.46
CA PRO A 703 7.45 -1.69 50.81
C PRO A 703 6.04 -1.93 51.36
N CYS A 704 5.03 -2.01 50.48
CA CYS A 704 3.63 -2.18 50.88
C CYS A 704 3.22 -3.64 51.01
N CYS A 705 3.69 -4.51 50.09
CA CYS A 705 3.17 -5.88 49.94
C CYS A 705 4.26 -6.96 49.85
N GLY A 706 5.54 -6.60 49.93
CA GLY A 706 6.67 -7.53 49.77
C GLY A 706 6.81 -8.13 48.37
N PHE A 707 6.10 -7.58 47.37
CA PHE A 707 6.03 -8.15 46.03
C PHE A 707 7.19 -7.71 45.15
N LEU A 708 7.94 -8.68 44.60
CA LEU A 708 8.92 -8.50 43.54
C LEU A 708 8.48 -9.27 42.29
N LEU A 709 8.53 -8.59 41.14
CA LEU A 709 8.18 -9.23 39.89
C LEU A 709 9.24 -10.24 39.48
N ASN A 710 8.81 -11.45 39.12
CA ASN A 710 9.71 -12.49 38.63
C ASN A 710 10.16 -12.19 37.18
N PRO A 711 11.47 -12.22 36.86
CA PRO A 711 11.99 -12.02 35.50
C PRO A 711 11.34 -12.93 34.44
N MET A 712 10.95 -14.16 34.81
CA MET A 712 10.29 -15.10 33.89
C MET A 712 8.88 -14.66 33.53
N ILE A 713 8.14 -14.11 34.50
CA ILE A 713 6.79 -13.56 34.25
C ILE A 713 6.91 -12.34 33.34
N ALA A 714 7.91 -11.49 33.56
CA ALA A 714 8.20 -10.35 32.69
C ALA A 714 8.51 -10.79 31.23
N ALA A 715 9.32 -11.83 31.06
CA ALA A 715 9.64 -12.40 29.73
C ALA A 715 8.40 -13.00 29.04
N ALA A 716 7.56 -13.74 29.79
CA ALA A 716 6.33 -14.31 29.25
C ALA A 716 5.32 -13.23 28.84
N ALA A 717 5.10 -12.23 29.70
CA ALA A 717 4.17 -11.14 29.42
C ALA A 717 4.62 -10.28 28.23
N MET A 718 5.93 -10.13 28.01
CA MET A 718 6.47 -9.52 26.80
C MET A 718 6.15 -10.32 25.53
N ALA A 719 6.30 -11.65 25.55
CA ALA A 719 5.93 -12.50 24.42
C ALA A 719 4.42 -12.38 24.09
N PHE A 720 3.56 -12.38 25.12
CA PHE A 720 2.11 -12.18 24.93
C PHE A 720 1.76 -10.79 24.40
N SER A 721 2.47 -9.74 24.83
CA SER A 721 2.29 -8.38 24.31
C SER A 721 2.49 -8.32 22.78
N SER A 722 3.60 -8.88 22.27
CA SER A 722 3.87 -8.95 20.83
C SER A 722 2.80 -9.73 20.06
N VAL A 723 2.36 -10.87 20.59
CA VAL A 723 1.28 -11.68 19.98
C VAL A 723 -0.04 -10.92 19.95
N SER A 724 -0.37 -10.18 21.02
CA SER A 724 -1.62 -9.42 21.10
C SER A 724 -1.69 -8.33 20.03
N VAL A 725 -0.59 -7.60 19.83
CA VAL A 725 -0.44 -6.53 18.83
C VAL A 725 -0.56 -7.07 17.41
N VAL A 726 0.12 -8.19 17.11
CA VAL A 726 0.05 -8.80 15.78
C VAL A 726 -1.35 -9.37 15.52
N THR A 727 -1.95 -10.03 16.51
CA THR A 727 -3.31 -10.59 16.39
C THR A 727 -4.36 -9.49 16.17
N ASN A 728 -4.25 -8.37 16.89
CA ASN A 728 -5.14 -7.22 16.69
C ASN A 728 -4.99 -6.62 15.29
N SER A 729 -3.77 -6.61 14.74
CA SER A 729 -3.53 -6.17 13.35
C SER A 729 -4.17 -7.12 12.33
N LEU A 730 -4.09 -8.44 12.54
CA LEU A 730 -4.71 -9.44 11.68
C LEU A 730 -6.25 -9.35 11.66
N ARG A 731 -6.88 -8.76 12.69
CA ARG A 731 -8.34 -8.50 12.71
C ARG A 731 -8.80 -7.65 11.52
N ILE A 732 -7.95 -6.77 10.98
CA ILE A 732 -8.25 -5.96 9.79
C ILE A 732 -8.59 -6.86 8.59
N LYS A 733 -7.91 -8.00 8.43
CA LYS A 733 -8.14 -8.94 7.32
C LYS A 733 -9.57 -9.50 7.32
N ALA A 734 -10.12 -9.75 8.50
CA ALA A 734 -11.46 -10.34 8.70
C ALA A 734 -12.59 -9.31 8.65
N LYS A 735 -12.31 -8.01 8.83
CA LYS A 735 -13.34 -6.97 8.75
C LYS A 735 -13.80 -6.75 7.31
N LYS A 736 -15.10 -6.52 7.14
CA LYS A 736 -15.68 -6.00 5.89
C LYS A 736 -15.45 -4.49 5.81
N ILE A 737 -15.17 -4.00 4.62
CA ILE A 737 -14.96 -2.58 4.29
C ILE A 737 -16.08 -2.06 3.41
#